data_AF-A0A3D9ZVV6-F1
#
_entry.id   AF-A0A3D9ZVV6-F1
#
_cell.length_a   1.000
_cell.length_b   1.000
_cell.length_c   1.000
_cell.angle_alpha   90.00
_cell.angle_beta   90.00
_cell.angle_gamma   90.00
#
_symmetry.space_group_name_H-M   'P 1'
#
loop_
_entity.id
_entity.type
_entity.pdbx_description
1 polymer ?
#
loop_
_entity_poly.entity_id
_entity_poly.type
_entity_poly.pdbx_seq_one_letter_code
_entity_poly.pdbx_strand_id
1 'polypeptide(L)'
;MSMRFTSRRQFLRRVGGALAAGAGIAFLPAGFASASPKTGPTLTPDHPGGRPTTYPGDPGFVATRPEEFAAAKASWETPEYGYYTGHNPANPGTAIDSPWQLVAVNASTAYALGYFGQGVELGMMDSGYRPTHEAFQTGLIVPVRAEGVYGTSGFGYRNAATPGNPFTAGEPFTVAADQARTTDYSHGTGMLGVTSGIRDGKEQHGIAFGSKIYVAKTGGSDTQSHGPFHDYVYWHTANKALVDAGAQVINSSWGSFVQTIDRARFDGRGNDLGVNGNLANAYEVAGKDSVSPTAMATILPNEYLKDLEYQYFFFKICYSEGGEQYNPRYPGRSFMDAIWDAIKDSGTVNVRSSGNNDWSNPFFRPSYPLFNPWAENQFVAVGGVQPPSATNSEYTKQFGFNEAGLARWWTVSTPSNSVRTTSSAGDTNYSNSSGTSPATPVGTAVMGVLLSRYPNMDAKQVRELMFTTANNKMSDGVRFLGTGQTSPTGASIAWTAPDGLPDERWGWGIPDLAKGMYGPGQFLSPMTYTMNKAPLDVWSNDISQTAIKAREKEDREWLAGYKRHGIAYAGEFSPNVLHPDGTLDEQAFVLQGILADPYIQALTDGHPELYDKVRYKDAVKWRKEWMDARAAYIKHKIDKHLYTASLTKRGRGTLVMTGDNTYEGGTRVEGGKLSITGSHASSIEVKGGTLGGTGFVARSIDVDSGVLEPGLSSGEAASAASLTFTDIGPGNVLKVGGDVTVSRAGRLAITISGDHDYTSVRAEGDLVLGGELDLDVRARLTPGTVLTIMSGDSVKGHFHSLPERRVLNAGRHLFRVSYRHGDVTLTVVRTLPGAGSGRD
;
A
#
# COMPACT_ATOMS: atom_id res chain seq x y z
N MET A 1 20.91 -8.67 -72.98
CA MET A 1 22.38 -8.88 -72.97
C MET A 1 22.78 -9.49 -71.63
N SER A 2 23.92 -10.20 -71.52
CA SER A 2 24.31 -10.93 -70.29
C SER A 2 24.48 -9.98 -69.08
N MET A 3 24.07 -10.21 -67.83
CA MET A 3 24.08 -11.34 -66.86
C MET A 3 25.34 -11.42 -65.94
N ARG A 4 25.10 -11.44 -64.61
CA ARG A 4 25.89 -12.01 -63.46
C ARG A 4 27.10 -11.30 -62.80
N PHE A 5 26.86 -10.82 -61.56
CA PHE A 5 27.37 -11.35 -60.26
C PHE A 5 28.90 -11.48 -59.93
N THR A 6 29.35 -10.78 -58.87
CA THR A 6 30.31 -11.19 -57.76
C THR A 6 31.75 -11.69 -58.07
N SER A 7 32.76 -11.66 -57.18
CA SER A 7 33.06 -10.90 -55.93
C SER A 7 34.50 -11.21 -55.39
N ARG A 8 35.03 -10.33 -54.52
CA ARG A 8 35.94 -10.59 -53.35
C ARG A 8 37.26 -11.40 -53.49
N ARG A 9 38.31 -10.91 -52.77
CA ARG A 9 39.57 -11.61 -52.34
C ARG A 9 40.58 -11.90 -53.48
N GLN A 10 41.91 -12.03 -53.32
CA GLN A 10 42.94 -11.87 -52.24
C GLN A 10 44.36 -11.93 -52.92
N PHE A 11 45.56 -11.68 -52.37
CA PHE A 11 46.16 -11.22 -51.09
C PHE A 11 47.68 -10.91 -51.32
N LEU A 12 48.42 -10.38 -50.32
CA LEU A 12 49.90 -10.24 -50.24
C LEU A 12 50.55 -9.14 -51.14
N ARG A 13 51.75 -8.58 -50.82
CA ARG A 13 52.77 -8.95 -49.81
C ARG A 13 53.58 -7.73 -49.28
N ARG A 14 53.86 -7.73 -47.96
CA ARG A 14 54.99 -7.19 -47.13
C ARG A 14 55.98 -6.17 -47.74
N VAL A 15 56.60 -5.24 -47.00
CA VAL A 15 57.18 -5.22 -45.62
C VAL A 15 56.96 -3.81 -45.02
N GLY A 16 56.98 -3.47 -43.71
CA GLY A 16 57.28 -4.14 -42.43
C GLY A 16 58.44 -3.43 -41.66
N GLY A 17 58.51 -3.36 -40.32
CA GLY A 17 57.57 -3.73 -39.26
C GLY A 17 58.09 -3.36 -37.84
N ALA A 18 57.38 -3.83 -36.80
CA ALA A 18 57.86 -4.25 -35.46
C ALA A 18 58.53 -3.21 -34.51
N LEU A 19 58.43 -3.26 -33.16
CA LEU A 19 57.71 -4.00 -32.09
C LEU A 19 58.00 -3.20 -30.77
N ALA A 20 57.47 -3.36 -29.54
CA ALA A 20 56.42 -4.16 -28.85
C ALA A 20 56.20 -3.52 -27.43
N ALA A 21 55.25 -3.91 -26.56
CA ALA A 21 53.84 -4.31 -26.70
C ALA A 21 53.20 -4.52 -25.29
N GLY A 22 51.94 -4.12 -25.07
CA GLY A 22 51.11 -4.53 -23.91
C GLY A 22 50.79 -3.43 -22.88
N ALA A 23 49.65 -3.49 -22.16
CA ALA A 23 48.51 -4.40 -22.26
C ALA A 23 47.23 -3.79 -21.64
N GLY A 24 46.05 -4.36 -21.93
CA GLY A 24 44.78 -4.06 -21.24
C GLY A 24 43.72 -3.35 -22.08
N ILE A 25 42.80 -4.11 -22.66
CA ILE A 25 41.50 -3.60 -23.13
C ILE A 25 40.45 -4.08 -22.14
N ALA A 26 39.70 -3.14 -21.55
CA ALA A 26 38.49 -3.42 -20.79
C ALA A 26 37.29 -2.83 -21.53
N PHE A 27 36.24 -3.65 -21.74
CA PHE A 27 34.96 -3.15 -22.24
C PHE A 27 34.18 -2.50 -21.09
N LEU A 28 33.55 -1.35 -21.34
CA LEU A 28 32.54 -0.74 -20.47
C LEU A 28 31.30 -0.38 -21.30
N PRO A 29 30.08 -0.73 -20.85
CA PRO A 29 28.83 -0.39 -21.53
C PRO A 29 28.25 0.96 -21.08
N ALA A 30 27.27 1.44 -21.85
CA ALA A 30 26.21 2.40 -21.53
C ALA A 30 26.40 3.35 -20.32
N GLY A 31 26.58 4.64 -20.61
CA GLY A 31 26.48 5.70 -19.60
C GLY A 31 25.05 5.85 -19.07
N PHE A 32 24.91 5.93 -17.75
CA PHE A 32 23.64 6.18 -17.06
C PHE A 32 23.23 7.67 -17.14
N ALA A 33 21.93 7.93 -16.94
CA ALA A 33 21.43 9.29 -16.75
C ALA A 33 22.05 9.94 -15.50
N SER A 34 22.43 11.22 -15.61
CA SER A 34 22.95 12.01 -14.48
C SER A 34 22.08 13.23 -14.25
N ALA A 35 21.26 13.18 -13.20
CA ALA A 35 20.66 14.39 -12.65
C ALA A 35 21.78 15.26 -12.06
N SER A 36 21.96 16.49 -12.55
CA SER A 36 23.02 17.38 -12.11
C SER A 36 22.59 18.19 -10.87
N PRO A 37 23.17 17.96 -9.68
CA PRO A 37 22.87 18.76 -8.51
C PRO A 37 23.57 20.12 -8.59
N LYS A 38 22.82 21.23 -8.54
CA LYS A 38 23.39 22.54 -8.23
C LYS A 38 23.54 22.69 -6.71
N THR A 39 24.75 23.05 -6.29
CA THR A 39 25.13 23.15 -4.88
C THR A 39 24.47 24.32 -4.16
N GLY A 40 23.71 24.04 -3.10
CA GLY A 40 23.38 25.00 -2.03
C GLY A 40 24.27 24.81 -0.80
N PRO A 41 24.38 25.80 0.10
CA PRO A 41 25.26 25.72 1.27
C PRO A 41 24.75 24.74 2.34
N THR A 42 25.69 24.16 3.10
CA THR A 42 25.41 23.32 4.28
C THR A 42 24.64 24.06 5.36
N LEU A 43 23.60 23.42 5.90
CA LEU A 43 22.86 23.85 7.07
C LEU A 43 23.01 22.83 8.22
N THR A 44 23.15 23.34 9.43
CA THR A 44 23.08 22.59 10.70
C THR A 44 21.63 22.28 11.10
N PRO A 45 21.39 21.30 11.99
CA PRO A 45 20.04 20.78 12.24
C PRO A 45 19.20 21.66 13.17
N ASP A 46 18.66 22.75 12.63
CA ASP A 46 17.40 23.37 13.08
C ASP A 46 16.29 23.06 12.07
N HIS A 47 15.02 23.15 12.51
CA HIS A 47 13.86 22.62 11.76
C HIS A 47 13.79 23.01 10.27
N PRO A 48 13.79 22.04 9.32
CA PRO A 48 13.27 22.30 7.99
C PRO A 48 11.74 22.47 8.07
N GLY A 49 11.09 23.45 7.41
CA GLY A 49 11.59 24.38 6.40
C GLY A 49 10.95 24.07 5.04
N GLY A 50 9.90 24.76 4.60
CA GLY A 50 9.15 25.85 5.27
C GLY A 50 7.67 25.84 4.90
N ARG A 51 6.89 26.83 5.37
CA ARG A 51 5.43 26.89 5.16
C ARG A 51 5.04 27.62 3.85
N PRO A 52 4.38 26.93 2.92
CA PRO A 52 3.38 27.52 2.02
C PRO A 52 2.01 26.84 2.18
N THR A 53 1.64 26.45 3.41
CA THR A 53 0.62 25.41 3.68
C THR A 53 -0.74 25.92 4.14
N THR A 54 -0.90 27.22 4.38
CA THR A 54 -2.11 27.83 4.97
C THR A 54 -2.28 29.27 4.46
N TYR A 55 -3.52 29.75 4.39
CA TYR A 55 -3.83 31.14 4.04
C TYR A 55 -3.76 32.09 5.27
N PRO A 56 -3.68 33.43 5.06
CA PRO A 56 -3.75 34.39 6.16
C PRO A 56 -5.10 34.31 6.87
N GLY A 57 -5.10 33.86 8.13
CA GLY A 57 -6.32 33.66 8.92
C GLY A 57 -6.93 32.26 8.82
N ASP A 58 -6.20 31.27 8.30
CA ASP A 58 -6.56 29.85 8.44
C ASP A 58 -6.72 29.49 9.94
N PRO A 59 -7.88 28.98 10.38
CA PRO A 59 -8.11 28.60 11.77
C PRO A 59 -7.38 27.30 12.17
N GLY A 60 -6.94 26.48 11.20
CA GLY A 60 -6.38 25.16 11.43
C GLY A 60 -5.15 25.16 12.34
N PHE A 61 -5.23 24.45 13.48
CA PHE A 61 -4.11 24.29 14.41
C PHE A 61 -3.87 22.84 14.82
N VAL A 62 -2.61 22.53 15.14
CA VAL A 62 -2.17 21.24 15.68
C VAL A 62 -2.35 21.28 17.19
N ALA A 63 -3.04 20.29 17.77
CA ALA A 63 -3.17 20.18 19.22
C ALA A 63 -1.79 19.90 19.85
N THR A 64 -1.55 20.46 21.03
CA THR A 64 -0.31 20.24 21.80
C THR A 64 -0.52 19.35 23.03
N ARG A 65 -1.79 19.06 23.36
CA ARG A 65 -2.24 18.36 24.57
C ARG A 65 -3.66 17.80 24.38
N PRO A 66 -4.06 16.74 25.10
CA PRO A 66 -5.31 16.01 24.83
C PRO A 66 -6.58 16.88 24.86
N GLU A 67 -6.67 17.85 25.76
CA GLU A 67 -7.85 18.72 25.91
C GLU A 67 -8.04 19.70 24.74
N GLU A 68 -7.00 19.94 23.93
CA GLU A 68 -7.10 20.73 22.70
C GLU A 68 -7.63 19.92 21.52
N PHE A 69 -7.58 18.58 21.56
CA PHE A 69 -7.68 17.75 20.36
C PHE A 69 -9.03 17.87 19.62
N ALA A 70 -10.14 17.97 20.37
CA ALA A 70 -11.46 18.19 19.78
C ALA A 70 -11.58 19.58 19.10
N ALA A 71 -11.00 20.62 19.70
CA ALA A 71 -10.99 21.97 19.14
C ALA A 71 -10.04 22.07 17.93
N ALA A 72 -8.90 21.38 17.98
CA ALA A 72 -7.96 21.26 16.85
C ALA A 72 -8.64 20.59 15.66
N LYS A 73 -9.32 19.45 15.84
CA LYS A 73 -10.11 18.80 14.78
C LYS A 73 -11.10 19.75 14.12
N ALA A 74 -11.96 20.38 14.93
CA ALA A 74 -12.95 21.34 14.45
C ALA A 74 -12.33 22.55 13.73
N SER A 75 -11.08 22.93 14.06
CA SER A 75 -10.37 24.03 13.39
C SER A 75 -9.94 23.71 11.95
N TRP A 76 -9.74 22.44 11.61
CA TRP A 76 -9.44 22.00 10.24
C TRP A 76 -10.69 21.80 9.39
N GLU A 77 -11.86 21.69 10.02
CA GLU A 77 -13.16 21.42 9.41
C GLU A 77 -13.77 22.72 8.83
N THR A 78 -12.97 23.42 8.00
CA THR A 78 -13.33 24.64 7.26
C THR A 78 -14.30 24.33 6.09
N PRO A 79 -14.95 25.31 5.44
CA PRO A 79 -15.88 25.05 4.34
C PRO A 79 -15.30 24.26 3.15
N GLU A 80 -13.98 24.37 2.93
CA GLU A 80 -13.17 23.61 1.97
C GLU A 80 -12.84 22.16 2.41
N TYR A 81 -13.15 21.79 3.66
CA TYR A 81 -13.12 20.42 4.17
C TYR A 81 -14.45 19.69 3.89
N GLY A 82 -15.55 20.45 3.88
CA GLY A 82 -16.87 20.01 3.46
C GLY A 82 -17.60 19.09 4.43
N TYR A 83 -18.48 18.24 3.90
CA TYR A 83 -19.52 17.53 4.67
C TYR A 83 -19.64 16.06 4.26
N TYR A 84 -19.96 15.17 5.20
CA TYR A 84 -20.02 13.71 4.94
C TYR A 84 -21.05 13.30 3.87
N THR A 85 -22.08 14.13 3.65
CA THR A 85 -23.11 13.99 2.60
C THR A 85 -22.71 14.57 1.24
N GLY A 86 -21.62 15.35 1.16
CA GLY A 86 -21.25 16.13 -0.03
C GLY A 86 -22.14 17.35 -0.31
N HIS A 87 -23.15 17.63 0.52
CA HIS A 87 -24.02 18.79 0.38
C HIS A 87 -23.71 19.83 1.46
N ASN A 88 -23.56 21.11 1.09
CA ASN A 88 -23.48 22.20 2.05
C ASN A 88 -24.84 22.45 2.73
N PRO A 89 -25.00 22.25 4.06
CA PRO A 89 -26.30 22.43 4.73
C PRO A 89 -26.86 23.86 4.69
N ALA A 90 -26.03 24.87 4.41
CA ALA A 90 -26.47 26.25 4.22
C ALA A 90 -27.11 26.49 2.84
N ASN A 91 -26.85 25.62 1.86
CA ASN A 91 -27.37 25.67 0.49
C ASN A 91 -28.31 24.47 0.24
N PRO A 92 -29.56 24.47 0.73
CA PRO A 92 -30.44 23.31 0.65
C PRO A 92 -30.76 22.92 -0.80
N GLY A 93 -30.17 21.81 -1.26
CA GLY A 93 -30.31 21.26 -2.61
C GLY A 93 -29.89 19.80 -2.67
N THR A 94 -30.13 19.14 -3.81
CA THR A 94 -29.88 17.70 -4.03
C THR A 94 -28.66 17.40 -4.90
N ALA A 95 -27.91 18.42 -5.32
CA ALA A 95 -26.64 18.25 -6.01
C ALA A 95 -25.50 18.26 -4.98
N ILE A 96 -24.60 17.27 -5.04
CA ILE A 96 -23.36 17.28 -4.26
C ILE A 96 -22.53 18.46 -4.77
N ASP A 97 -22.29 19.45 -3.90
CA ASP A 97 -21.63 20.73 -4.22
C ASP A 97 -20.33 20.96 -3.44
N SER A 98 -20.14 20.23 -2.34
CA SER A 98 -19.06 20.40 -1.37
C SER A 98 -18.13 19.18 -1.35
N PRO A 99 -16.87 19.32 -0.88
CA PRO A 99 -16.01 18.17 -0.60
C PRO A 99 -16.68 17.20 0.39
N TRP A 100 -16.38 15.91 0.23
CA TRP A 100 -16.75 14.88 1.20
C TRP A 100 -15.64 13.85 1.40
N GLN A 101 -14.70 13.79 0.46
CA GLN A 101 -13.56 12.88 0.48
C GLN A 101 -12.63 13.06 1.69
N LEU A 102 -12.55 14.28 2.24
CA LEU A 102 -11.79 14.62 3.44
C LEU A 102 -12.46 14.07 4.70
N VAL A 103 -13.78 14.27 4.80
CA VAL A 103 -14.63 13.79 5.90
C VAL A 103 -14.66 12.26 5.94
N ALA A 104 -14.90 11.62 4.79
CA ALA A 104 -15.05 10.16 4.69
C ALA A 104 -13.76 9.37 4.98
N VAL A 105 -12.58 10.00 5.01
CA VAL A 105 -11.33 9.38 5.49
C VAL A 105 -10.88 9.91 6.86
N ASN A 106 -11.73 10.67 7.57
CA ASN A 106 -11.46 11.26 8.88
C ASN A 106 -10.24 12.21 8.95
N ALA A 107 -9.92 12.92 7.87
CA ALA A 107 -8.65 13.63 7.68
C ALA A 107 -8.33 14.68 8.76
N SER A 108 -9.33 15.38 9.31
CA SER A 108 -9.17 16.37 10.40
C SER A 108 -8.48 15.79 11.63
N THR A 109 -8.63 14.48 11.87
CA THR A 109 -7.98 13.77 12.98
C THR A 109 -6.46 13.69 12.80
N ALA A 110 -5.99 13.47 11.56
CA ALA A 110 -4.57 13.48 11.24
C ALA A 110 -4.02 14.92 11.22
N TYR A 111 -4.78 15.88 10.68
CA TYR A 111 -4.39 17.29 10.64
C TYR A 111 -4.26 17.89 12.05
N ALA A 112 -5.16 17.54 12.97
CA ALA A 112 -5.09 17.93 14.38
C ALA A 112 -3.89 17.33 15.14
N LEU A 113 -3.35 16.20 14.67
CA LEU A 113 -2.06 15.62 15.11
C LEU A 113 -0.86 16.14 14.31
N GLY A 114 -1.07 17.03 13.33
CA GLY A 114 -0.02 17.64 12.52
C GLY A 114 0.43 16.84 11.31
N TYR A 115 -0.35 15.86 10.85
CA TYR A 115 -0.01 14.99 9.70
C TYR A 115 -0.94 15.25 8.51
N PHE A 116 -0.38 15.87 7.46
CA PHE A 116 -1.05 16.26 6.21
C PHE A 116 -0.21 15.90 4.97
N GLY A 117 0.66 14.88 5.09
CA GLY A 117 1.51 14.38 4.01
C GLY A 117 2.87 15.07 3.89
N GLN A 118 3.22 15.96 4.82
CA GLN A 118 4.48 16.70 4.79
C GLN A 118 5.71 15.78 4.81
N GLY A 119 6.72 16.12 4.00
CA GLY A 119 7.97 15.36 3.91
C GLY A 119 7.85 14.01 3.16
N VAL A 120 6.70 13.71 2.58
CA VAL A 120 6.45 12.50 1.78
C VAL A 120 6.51 12.82 0.30
N GLU A 121 7.09 11.91 -0.48
CA GLU A 121 7.17 12.00 -1.93
C GLU A 121 6.18 11.04 -2.60
N LEU A 122 5.18 11.59 -3.27
CA LEU A 122 4.14 10.87 -4.03
C LEU A 122 4.42 10.96 -5.53
N GLY A 123 3.75 10.12 -6.31
CA GLY A 123 3.75 10.16 -7.76
C GLY A 123 2.34 10.11 -8.34
N MET A 124 2.17 10.61 -9.55
CA MET A 124 0.97 10.43 -10.37
C MET A 124 1.38 10.12 -11.82
N MET A 125 0.75 9.11 -12.41
CA MET A 125 0.86 8.76 -13.82
C MET A 125 -0.53 8.88 -14.43
N ASP A 126 -0.82 9.95 -15.18
CA ASP A 126 -2.17 10.27 -15.68
C ASP A 126 -2.11 11.08 -17.01
N SER A 127 -3.11 11.86 -17.42
CA SER A 127 -3.07 12.71 -18.62
C SER A 127 -2.19 13.97 -18.50
N GLY A 128 -1.30 14.03 -17.50
CA GLY A 128 -0.58 15.24 -17.10
C GLY A 128 -1.42 16.13 -16.19
N TYR A 129 -1.13 17.43 -16.15
CA TYR A 129 -1.93 18.41 -15.40
C TYR A 129 -1.86 19.79 -16.05
N ARG A 130 -2.72 20.71 -15.63
CA ARG A 130 -2.76 22.10 -16.09
C ARG A 130 -1.89 22.97 -15.15
N PRO A 131 -0.62 23.29 -15.49
CA PRO A 131 0.35 23.83 -14.52
C PRO A 131 0.08 25.27 -14.09
N THR A 132 -0.80 25.99 -14.79
CA THR A 132 -1.17 27.38 -14.45
C THR A 132 -2.35 27.47 -13.48
N HIS A 133 -3.06 26.37 -13.21
CA HIS A 133 -4.18 26.37 -12.26
C HIS A 133 -3.72 26.77 -10.85
N GLU A 134 -4.44 27.68 -10.19
CA GLU A 134 -3.99 28.36 -8.96
C GLU A 134 -3.58 27.38 -7.85
N ALA A 135 -4.39 26.35 -7.63
CA ALA A 135 -4.15 25.29 -6.64
C ALA A 135 -2.84 24.49 -6.82
N PHE A 136 -2.14 24.63 -7.95
CA PHE A 136 -0.89 23.93 -8.27
C PHE A 136 0.32 24.87 -8.42
N GLN A 137 0.17 26.18 -8.18
CA GLN A 137 1.27 27.15 -8.25
C GLN A 137 2.17 27.08 -6.99
N THR A 138 2.70 25.90 -6.68
CA THR A 138 3.48 25.61 -5.47
C THR A 138 4.80 24.91 -5.80
N GLY A 139 5.76 24.94 -4.86
CA GLY A 139 6.99 24.15 -4.96
C GLY A 139 6.82 22.64 -4.67
N LEU A 140 5.60 22.17 -4.44
CA LEU A 140 5.30 20.76 -4.12
C LEU A 140 4.91 19.95 -5.36
N ILE A 141 4.39 20.59 -6.41
CA ILE A 141 4.05 19.92 -7.67
C ILE A 141 5.27 19.92 -8.60
N VAL A 142 5.76 18.74 -9.01
CA VAL A 142 6.96 18.62 -9.84
C VAL A 142 6.67 17.77 -11.08
N PRO A 143 6.70 18.33 -12.30
CA PRO A 143 6.62 17.52 -13.52
C PRO A 143 7.90 16.70 -13.70
N VAL A 144 7.76 15.39 -13.90
CA VAL A 144 8.86 14.54 -14.41
C VAL A 144 8.75 14.40 -15.93
N ARG A 145 9.85 13.94 -16.54
CA ARG A 145 9.94 13.78 -17.99
C ARG A 145 10.48 12.40 -18.35
N ALA A 146 9.79 11.73 -19.27
CA ALA A 146 10.24 10.49 -19.90
C ALA A 146 10.92 10.81 -21.23
N GLU A 147 12.18 10.42 -21.38
CA GLU A 147 12.96 10.54 -22.63
C GLU A 147 13.53 9.16 -23.02
N GLY A 148 13.49 8.82 -24.30
CA GLY A 148 13.90 7.48 -24.77
C GLY A 148 13.64 7.26 -26.25
N VAL A 149 13.55 5.98 -26.65
CA VAL A 149 13.26 5.54 -28.02
C VAL A 149 12.23 4.41 -27.95
N TYR A 150 11.18 4.49 -28.77
CA TYR A 150 10.10 3.50 -28.79
C TYR A 150 10.62 2.12 -29.20
N GLY A 151 10.26 1.09 -28.43
CA GLY A 151 10.65 -0.30 -28.69
C GLY A 151 9.78 -1.02 -29.73
N THR A 152 8.51 -0.64 -29.83
CA THR A 152 7.50 -1.16 -30.76
C THR A 152 6.81 -0.02 -31.50
N SER A 153 6.03 -0.34 -32.53
CA SER A 153 5.08 0.59 -33.17
C SER A 153 3.67 0.35 -32.63
N GLY A 154 2.78 1.33 -32.70
CA GLY A 154 1.39 1.18 -32.29
C GLY A 154 0.65 2.52 -32.24
N PHE A 155 -0.45 2.56 -31.48
CA PHE A 155 -1.33 3.72 -31.37
C PHE A 155 -1.72 4.01 -29.92
N GLY A 156 -1.80 5.28 -29.57
CA GLY A 156 -2.37 5.72 -28.30
C GLY A 156 -3.88 5.47 -28.22
N TYR A 157 -4.61 5.66 -29.31
CA TYR A 157 -6.08 5.60 -29.34
C TYR A 157 -6.59 4.52 -30.29
N ARG A 158 -7.40 3.56 -29.80
CA ARG A 158 -8.12 2.56 -30.62
C ARG A 158 -9.64 2.50 -30.35
N ASN A 159 -10.21 3.60 -29.86
CA ASN A 159 -11.64 3.78 -29.59
C ASN A 159 -12.44 4.32 -30.81
N ALA A 160 -11.83 4.33 -32.00
CA ALA A 160 -12.41 4.85 -33.24
C ALA A 160 -11.93 4.04 -34.45
N ALA A 161 -12.65 4.14 -35.58
CA ALA A 161 -12.35 3.44 -36.83
C ALA A 161 -11.04 3.89 -37.53
N THR A 162 -10.36 4.89 -36.99
CA THR A 162 -8.99 5.27 -37.38
C THR A 162 -8.20 5.50 -36.09
N PRO A 163 -7.23 4.63 -35.77
CA PRO A 163 -6.40 4.78 -34.58
C PRO A 163 -5.61 6.10 -34.57
N GLY A 164 -5.49 6.71 -33.39
CA GLY A 164 -4.89 8.03 -33.20
C GLY A 164 -3.63 8.01 -32.34
N ASN A 165 -2.85 9.10 -32.39
CA ASN A 165 -1.58 9.27 -31.65
C ASN A 165 -0.62 8.08 -31.87
N PRO A 166 -0.18 7.84 -33.12
CA PRO A 166 0.75 6.75 -33.43
C PRO A 166 2.10 6.95 -32.74
N PHE A 167 2.77 5.84 -32.48
CA PHE A 167 4.19 5.79 -32.12
C PHE A 167 4.89 4.74 -32.99
N THR A 168 6.14 4.98 -33.38
CA THR A 168 6.87 4.09 -34.29
C THR A 168 8.15 3.54 -33.66
N ALA A 169 8.40 2.25 -33.81
CA ALA A 169 9.62 1.60 -33.33
C ALA A 169 10.88 2.31 -33.87
N GLY A 170 11.80 2.68 -32.97
CA GLY A 170 13.02 3.40 -33.32
C GLY A 170 12.91 4.92 -33.36
N GLU A 171 11.71 5.51 -33.26
CA GLU A 171 11.56 6.96 -33.09
C GLU A 171 11.85 7.39 -31.64
N PRO A 172 12.53 8.54 -31.44
CA PRO A 172 12.75 9.09 -30.11
C PRO A 172 11.45 9.65 -29.52
N PHE A 173 11.29 9.55 -28.20
CA PHE A 173 10.22 10.21 -27.46
C PHE A 173 10.75 11.16 -26.39
N THR A 174 10.00 12.22 -26.17
CA THR A 174 10.16 13.17 -25.07
C THR A 174 8.77 13.52 -24.58
N VAL A 175 8.45 13.20 -23.33
CA VAL A 175 7.13 13.44 -22.73
C VAL A 175 7.29 14.03 -21.34
N ALA A 176 6.90 15.30 -21.19
CA ALA A 176 6.84 16.04 -19.94
C ALA A 176 5.36 16.21 -19.52
N ALA A 177 5.07 16.17 -18.21
CA ALA A 177 3.69 16.14 -17.71
C ALA A 177 3.01 17.52 -17.59
N ASP A 178 3.80 18.59 -17.56
CA ASP A 178 3.39 20.00 -17.67
C ASP A 178 3.13 20.43 -19.13
N GLN A 179 3.47 19.59 -20.11
CA GLN A 179 3.37 19.92 -21.53
C GLN A 179 2.16 19.26 -22.21
N ALA A 180 1.46 20.07 -23.01
CA ALA A 180 0.33 19.65 -23.84
C ALA A 180 0.79 18.81 -25.06
N ARG A 181 1.20 17.56 -24.84
CA ARG A 181 1.40 16.57 -25.93
C ARG A 181 0.11 16.28 -26.71
N THR A 182 -1.02 16.49 -26.03
CA THR A 182 -2.38 16.62 -26.55
C THR A 182 -3.02 17.83 -25.84
N THR A 183 -4.10 18.38 -26.39
CA THR A 183 -4.88 19.46 -25.74
C THR A 183 -5.62 19.02 -24.47
N ASP A 184 -5.52 17.73 -24.10
CA ASP A 184 -6.15 17.17 -22.92
C ASP A 184 -5.13 16.89 -21.80
N TYR A 185 -5.32 17.62 -20.70
CA TYR A 185 -4.77 17.40 -19.37
C TYR A 185 -5.89 17.36 -18.32
N SER A 186 -7.15 17.19 -18.73
CA SER A 186 -8.35 17.45 -17.93
C SER A 186 -8.48 16.51 -16.74
N HIS A 187 -8.46 15.21 -17.02
CA HIS A 187 -8.58 14.17 -16.01
C HIS A 187 -7.49 14.27 -14.94
N GLY A 188 -6.21 14.30 -15.33
CA GLY A 188 -5.09 14.40 -14.38
C GLY A 188 -5.06 15.72 -13.60
N THR A 189 -5.55 16.83 -14.17
CA THR A 189 -5.79 18.07 -13.42
C THR A 189 -6.78 17.84 -12.27
N GLY A 190 -7.82 17.03 -12.48
CA GLY A 190 -8.75 16.64 -11.41
C GLY A 190 -8.20 15.61 -10.43
N MET A 191 -7.38 14.66 -10.89
CA MET A 191 -6.78 13.64 -10.00
C MET A 191 -5.73 14.25 -9.05
N LEU A 192 -4.99 15.25 -9.54
CA LEU A 192 -4.00 15.99 -8.76
C LEU A 192 -4.65 16.84 -7.66
N GLY A 193 -5.83 17.44 -7.91
CA GLY A 193 -6.56 18.27 -6.96
C GLY A 193 -6.95 17.53 -5.69
N VAL A 194 -7.51 16.32 -5.84
CA VAL A 194 -7.88 15.41 -4.74
C VAL A 194 -6.66 15.01 -3.89
N THR A 195 -5.50 14.85 -4.52
CA THR A 195 -4.27 14.44 -3.82
C THR A 195 -3.62 15.62 -3.10
N SER A 196 -3.34 16.70 -3.83
CA SER A 196 -2.36 17.74 -3.45
C SER A 196 -2.75 19.16 -3.90
N GLY A 197 -4.04 19.43 -4.13
CA GLY A 197 -4.50 20.82 -4.25
C GLY A 197 -4.18 21.61 -2.97
N ILE A 198 -3.69 22.84 -3.10
CA ILE A 198 -3.32 23.70 -1.96
C ILE A 198 -4.50 23.92 -0.99
N ARG A 199 -4.19 24.16 0.29
CA ARG A 199 -5.14 24.70 1.27
C ARG A 199 -5.00 26.22 1.33
N ASP A 200 -5.93 26.93 0.68
CA ASP A 200 -5.94 28.38 0.60
C ASP A 200 -7.30 29.04 0.94
N GLY A 201 -8.26 28.27 1.44
CA GLY A 201 -9.57 28.76 1.88
C GLY A 201 -10.63 28.77 0.77
N LYS A 202 -10.31 28.26 -0.43
CA LYS A 202 -11.23 28.23 -1.59
C LYS A 202 -11.62 26.80 -1.95
N GLU A 203 -12.91 26.58 -2.20
CA GLU A 203 -13.49 25.44 -2.94
C GLU A 203 -13.20 24.03 -2.39
N GLN A 204 -11.94 23.55 -2.45
CA GLN A 204 -11.44 22.32 -1.84
C GLN A 204 -9.91 22.36 -1.71
N HIS A 205 -9.36 21.61 -0.75
CA HIS A 205 -7.94 21.25 -0.74
C HIS A 205 -7.74 19.74 -0.89
N GLY A 206 -6.53 19.33 -1.29
CA GLY A 206 -6.16 17.91 -1.41
C GLY A 206 -6.00 17.25 -0.04
N ILE A 207 -6.20 15.93 0.03
CA ILE A 207 -6.11 15.17 1.30
C ILE A 207 -4.67 15.16 1.84
N ALA A 208 -3.66 15.14 0.96
CA ALA A 208 -2.24 15.18 1.28
C ALA A 208 -1.58 16.46 0.74
N PHE A 209 -2.17 17.62 1.05
CA PHE A 209 -1.73 18.94 0.58
C PHE A 209 -0.30 19.34 1.00
N GLY A 210 0.29 18.67 1.99
CA GLY A 210 1.69 18.84 2.38
C GLY A 210 2.69 17.96 1.61
N SER A 211 2.21 16.97 0.86
CA SER A 211 3.08 16.07 0.10
C SER A 211 3.67 16.74 -1.14
N LYS A 212 4.91 16.40 -1.44
CA LYS A 212 5.52 16.70 -2.73
C LYS A 212 5.11 15.61 -3.72
N ILE A 213 4.64 15.98 -4.90
CA ILE A 213 4.11 15.03 -5.87
C ILE A 213 4.76 15.19 -7.25
N TYR A 214 5.30 14.07 -7.73
CA TYR A 214 5.91 13.95 -9.05
C TYR A 214 4.85 13.54 -10.07
N VAL A 215 4.69 14.30 -11.16
CA VAL A 215 3.67 14.02 -12.18
C VAL A 215 4.32 13.54 -13.47
N ALA A 216 3.87 12.38 -13.96
CA ALA A 216 4.18 11.81 -15.26
C ALA A 216 2.91 11.71 -16.13
N LYS A 217 3.08 11.59 -17.45
CA LYS A 217 1.96 11.47 -18.40
C LYS A 217 1.91 10.06 -19.03
N THR A 218 0.72 9.51 -19.24
CA THR A 218 0.45 8.21 -19.93
C THR A 218 0.78 8.21 -21.42
N GLY A 219 1.05 9.39 -21.99
CA GLY A 219 1.31 9.60 -23.41
C GLY A 219 0.09 10.05 -24.22
N GLY A 220 -1.11 10.03 -23.63
CA GLY A 220 -2.38 10.43 -24.27
C GLY A 220 -3.33 11.20 -23.35
N SER A 221 -4.64 10.94 -23.52
CA SER A 221 -5.79 11.53 -22.81
C SER A 221 -6.50 10.46 -21.99
N ASP A 222 -7.49 10.84 -21.17
CA ASP A 222 -8.29 9.85 -20.42
C ASP A 222 -9.11 8.92 -21.34
N THR A 223 -9.54 9.45 -22.49
CA THR A 223 -10.19 8.68 -23.57
C THR A 223 -9.29 7.63 -24.25
N GLN A 224 -8.05 7.45 -23.80
CA GLN A 224 -7.12 6.40 -24.26
C GLN A 224 -7.60 5.00 -23.87
N SER A 225 -7.65 4.09 -24.84
CA SER A 225 -7.83 2.66 -24.56
C SER A 225 -6.51 2.04 -24.09
N HIS A 226 -6.46 1.71 -22.81
CA HIS A 226 -5.34 1.08 -22.11
C HIS A 226 -5.40 -0.46 -22.18
N GLY A 227 -5.65 -0.98 -23.40
CA GLY A 227 -5.49 -2.39 -23.75
C GLY A 227 -4.01 -2.78 -23.94
N PRO A 228 -3.70 -3.94 -24.54
CA PRO A 228 -2.32 -4.42 -24.67
C PRO A 228 -1.45 -3.66 -25.68
N PHE A 229 -1.92 -2.57 -26.28
CA PHE A 229 -1.31 -1.94 -27.47
C PHE A 229 -0.30 -0.83 -27.15
N HIS A 230 0.67 -1.10 -26.29
CA HIS A 230 1.56 -0.08 -25.72
C HIS A 230 3.04 -0.51 -25.73
N ASP A 231 3.95 0.41 -26.03
CA ASP A 231 5.39 0.12 -25.94
C ASP A 231 5.85 -0.08 -24.48
N TYR A 232 6.50 -1.22 -24.25
CA TYR A 232 7.16 -1.54 -22.98
C TYR A 232 8.19 -0.47 -22.57
N VAL A 233 9.00 0.03 -23.51
CA VAL A 233 10.13 0.93 -23.18
C VAL A 233 9.61 2.26 -22.64
N TYR A 234 8.61 2.83 -23.29
CA TYR A 234 7.93 4.04 -22.83
C TYR A 234 7.33 3.90 -21.42
N TRP A 235 6.54 2.86 -21.17
CA TRP A 235 5.87 2.68 -19.88
C TRP A 235 6.84 2.37 -18.74
N HIS A 236 7.90 1.60 -19.00
CA HIS A 236 9.01 1.41 -18.06
C HIS A 236 9.65 2.76 -17.72
N THR A 237 10.10 3.52 -18.73
CA THR A 237 10.79 4.79 -18.54
C THR A 237 9.95 5.83 -17.79
N ALA A 238 8.65 5.97 -18.11
CA ALA A 238 7.77 6.93 -17.45
C ALA A 238 7.53 6.61 -15.96
N ASN A 239 7.33 5.33 -15.61
CA ASN A 239 7.13 4.92 -14.22
C ASN A 239 8.46 4.92 -13.45
N LYS A 240 9.56 4.53 -14.10
CA LYS A 240 10.91 4.58 -13.52
C LYS A 240 11.36 6.02 -13.23
N ALA A 241 10.95 7.00 -14.03
CA ALA A 241 11.18 8.42 -13.76
C ALA A 241 10.46 8.92 -12.50
N LEU A 242 9.27 8.40 -12.16
CA LEU A 242 8.61 8.68 -10.88
C LEU A 242 9.38 8.04 -9.70
N VAL A 243 9.80 6.78 -9.85
CA VAL A 243 10.56 6.04 -8.83
C VAL A 243 11.92 6.69 -8.57
N ASP A 244 12.65 7.07 -9.62
CA ASP A 244 13.97 7.74 -9.50
C ASP A 244 13.88 9.18 -9.01
N ALA A 245 12.70 9.80 -9.09
CA ALA A 245 12.42 11.07 -8.42
C ALA A 245 12.14 10.90 -6.91
N GLY A 246 11.86 9.67 -6.44
CA GLY A 246 11.61 9.36 -5.03
C GLY A 246 10.18 8.93 -4.69
N ALA A 247 9.27 8.81 -5.68
CA ALA A 247 7.86 8.51 -5.44
C ALA A 247 7.67 7.19 -4.66
N GLN A 248 7.17 7.31 -3.43
CA GLN A 248 6.90 6.20 -2.51
C GLN A 248 5.58 5.50 -2.83
N VAL A 249 4.59 6.26 -3.33
CA VAL A 249 3.27 5.79 -3.76
C VAL A 249 2.89 6.50 -5.06
N ILE A 250 2.46 5.76 -6.09
CA ILE A 250 2.08 6.30 -7.41
C ILE A 250 0.58 6.11 -7.65
N ASN A 251 -0.14 7.21 -7.82
CA ASN A 251 -1.52 7.25 -8.32
C ASN A 251 -1.58 6.88 -9.82
N SER A 252 -2.50 6.00 -10.21
CA SER A 252 -2.75 5.59 -11.60
C SER A 252 -4.26 5.45 -11.85
N SER A 253 -4.93 6.59 -11.99
CA SER A 253 -6.40 6.72 -12.13
C SER A 253 -6.98 6.38 -13.51
N TRP A 254 -6.17 5.94 -14.48
CA TRP A 254 -6.58 5.74 -15.87
C TRP A 254 -7.24 4.36 -16.10
N GLY A 255 -8.49 4.38 -16.57
CA GLY A 255 -9.45 3.29 -16.32
C GLY A 255 -10.34 2.87 -17.50
N SER A 256 -9.81 2.71 -18.71
CA SER A 256 -10.58 2.28 -19.89
C SER A 256 -10.68 0.75 -20.08
N PHE A 257 -11.80 0.31 -20.65
CA PHE A 257 -12.13 -1.09 -20.98
C PHE A 257 -11.61 -1.54 -22.36
N VAL A 258 -11.65 -2.86 -22.59
CA VAL A 258 -11.45 -3.47 -23.92
C VAL A 258 -12.82 -3.58 -24.62
N GLN A 259 -12.97 -2.94 -25.77
CA GLN A 259 -14.22 -2.88 -26.52
C GLN A 259 -14.41 -4.10 -27.42
N THR A 260 -15.62 -4.66 -27.44
CA THR A 260 -16.07 -5.70 -28.37
C THR A 260 -16.96 -5.11 -29.48
N ILE A 261 -17.11 -5.85 -30.58
CA ILE A 261 -18.03 -5.50 -31.66
C ILE A 261 -19.45 -5.93 -31.31
N ASP A 262 -20.42 -5.06 -31.62
CA ASP A 262 -21.85 -5.33 -31.52
C ASP A 262 -22.26 -6.56 -32.35
N ARG A 263 -22.81 -7.58 -31.68
CA ARG A 263 -23.25 -8.83 -32.32
C ARG A 263 -24.67 -8.81 -32.88
N ALA A 264 -25.44 -7.74 -32.65
CA ALA A 264 -26.62 -7.45 -33.47
C ALA A 264 -26.27 -7.17 -34.95
N ARG A 265 -24.96 -7.09 -35.26
CA ARG A 265 -24.41 -6.98 -36.61
C ARG A 265 -23.31 -7.99 -36.96
N PHE A 266 -22.62 -8.63 -36.00
CA PHE A 266 -21.48 -9.53 -36.30
C PHE A 266 -21.50 -10.88 -35.57
N ASP A 267 -21.20 -11.96 -36.28
CA ASP A 267 -21.32 -13.36 -35.82
C ASP A 267 -20.23 -13.86 -34.83
N GLY A 268 -19.41 -12.96 -34.27
CA GLY A 268 -18.26 -13.35 -33.44
C GLY A 268 -17.02 -13.85 -34.22
N ARG A 269 -17.18 -14.13 -35.52
CA ARG A 269 -16.15 -14.51 -36.49
C ARG A 269 -15.93 -13.42 -37.55
N GLY A 270 -16.37 -12.20 -37.27
CA GLY A 270 -16.16 -11.02 -38.12
C GLY A 270 -17.09 -10.91 -39.34
N ASN A 271 -18.02 -11.85 -39.56
CA ASN A 271 -18.97 -11.75 -40.67
C ASN A 271 -20.07 -10.75 -40.33
N ASP A 272 -20.27 -9.76 -41.20
CA ASP A 272 -21.37 -8.78 -41.09
C ASP A 272 -22.71 -9.47 -41.44
N LEU A 273 -23.53 -9.70 -40.42
CA LEU A 273 -24.87 -10.27 -40.50
C LEU A 273 -25.92 -9.26 -40.98
N GLY A 274 -25.52 -8.00 -41.20
CA GLY A 274 -26.41 -6.90 -41.54
C GLY A 274 -27.09 -6.27 -40.32
N VAL A 275 -27.88 -5.23 -40.58
CA VAL A 275 -28.68 -4.57 -39.53
C VAL A 275 -29.83 -5.51 -39.13
N ASN A 276 -29.94 -5.82 -37.84
CA ASN A 276 -30.78 -6.88 -37.25
C ASN A 276 -30.27 -8.31 -37.51
N GLY A 277 -28.94 -8.50 -37.51
CA GLY A 277 -28.33 -9.82 -37.35
C GLY A 277 -28.76 -10.52 -36.06
N ASN A 278 -28.69 -11.85 -36.02
CA ASN A 278 -29.31 -12.67 -34.98
C ASN A 278 -28.82 -12.34 -33.54
N LEU A 279 -29.69 -11.70 -32.76
CA LEU A 279 -29.45 -11.30 -31.37
C LEU A 279 -29.08 -12.46 -30.43
N ALA A 280 -29.47 -13.71 -30.74
CA ALA A 280 -29.30 -14.86 -29.85
C ALA A 280 -27.85 -15.25 -29.54
N ASN A 281 -26.86 -14.73 -30.29
CA ASN A 281 -25.46 -15.13 -30.24
C ASN A 281 -24.53 -14.08 -29.59
N ALA A 282 -25.03 -13.11 -28.82
CA ALA A 282 -24.18 -12.16 -28.09
C ALA A 282 -23.57 -12.79 -26.80
N TYR A 283 -22.40 -12.31 -26.34
CA TYR A 283 -21.88 -12.62 -25.00
C TYR A 283 -22.57 -11.71 -23.98
N GLU A 284 -23.89 -11.88 -23.87
CA GLU A 284 -24.73 -11.21 -22.89
C GLU A 284 -24.55 -11.83 -21.51
N VAL A 285 -23.43 -11.49 -20.88
CA VAL A 285 -23.42 -11.43 -19.42
C VAL A 285 -24.19 -10.16 -19.06
N ALA A 286 -25.48 -10.33 -18.72
CA ALA A 286 -26.29 -9.25 -18.15
C ALA A 286 -25.58 -8.74 -16.90
N GLY A 287 -24.96 -7.56 -17.01
CA GLY A 287 -24.02 -7.09 -16.01
C GLY A 287 -24.68 -6.96 -14.66
N LYS A 288 -24.01 -7.45 -13.62
CA LYS A 288 -24.45 -7.34 -12.23
C LYS A 288 -24.93 -5.92 -11.97
N ASP A 289 -26.16 -5.84 -11.46
CA ASP A 289 -26.81 -4.61 -11.01
C ASP A 289 -27.20 -3.61 -12.13
N SER A 290 -26.69 -3.74 -13.36
CA SER A 290 -26.84 -2.75 -14.44
C SER A 290 -28.24 -2.64 -15.05
N VAL A 291 -28.88 -1.48 -14.88
CA VAL A 291 -30.02 -0.99 -15.69
C VAL A 291 -29.59 -0.24 -16.96
N SER A 292 -28.29 -0.16 -17.28
CA SER A 292 -27.83 0.59 -18.46
C SER A 292 -27.86 -0.27 -19.73
N PRO A 293 -28.59 0.12 -20.78
CA PRO A 293 -28.56 -0.58 -22.08
C PRO A 293 -27.20 -0.48 -22.79
N THR A 294 -26.28 0.38 -22.34
CA THR A 294 -24.90 0.45 -22.86
C THR A 294 -23.94 -0.54 -22.19
N ALA A 295 -24.39 -1.33 -21.22
CA ALA A 295 -23.57 -2.38 -20.58
C ALA A 295 -23.52 -3.69 -21.40
N MET A 296 -24.20 -3.74 -22.57
CA MET A 296 -24.36 -4.94 -23.39
C MET A 296 -23.51 -4.87 -24.68
N ALA A 297 -23.17 -6.05 -25.21
CA ALA A 297 -22.55 -6.34 -26.52
C ALA A 297 -21.19 -5.68 -26.89
N THR A 298 -20.81 -4.53 -26.33
CA THR A 298 -19.68 -3.70 -26.82
C THR A 298 -18.49 -3.60 -25.85
N ILE A 299 -18.53 -4.30 -24.72
CA ILE A 299 -17.48 -4.28 -23.68
C ILE A 299 -17.22 -5.70 -23.19
N LEU A 300 -15.94 -6.07 -23.00
CA LEU A 300 -15.56 -7.30 -22.31
C LEU A 300 -15.90 -7.21 -20.80
N PRO A 301 -16.69 -8.14 -20.23
CA PRO A 301 -17.00 -8.15 -18.80
C PRO A 301 -15.80 -8.55 -17.93
N ASN A 302 -15.92 -8.33 -16.61
CA ASN A 302 -15.00 -8.86 -15.59
C ASN A 302 -15.79 -9.60 -14.49
N GLU A 303 -16.74 -10.46 -14.84
CA GLU A 303 -17.58 -11.15 -13.83
C GLU A 303 -16.90 -12.40 -13.28
N TYR A 304 -16.12 -13.10 -14.11
CA TYR A 304 -15.50 -14.37 -13.76
C TYR A 304 -13.98 -14.41 -14.00
N LEU A 305 -13.30 -15.37 -13.38
CA LEU A 305 -11.87 -15.63 -13.59
C LEU A 305 -11.52 -15.78 -15.08
N LYS A 306 -12.41 -16.42 -15.88
CA LYS A 306 -12.20 -16.63 -17.32
C LYS A 306 -12.10 -15.34 -18.13
N ASP A 307 -12.73 -14.25 -17.69
CA ASP A 307 -12.71 -12.97 -18.41
C ASP A 307 -11.43 -12.17 -18.13
N LEU A 308 -10.95 -12.20 -16.87
CA LEU A 308 -9.65 -11.64 -16.48
C LEU A 308 -8.50 -12.45 -17.06
N GLU A 309 -8.63 -13.78 -17.11
CA GLU A 309 -7.63 -14.66 -17.71
C GLU A 309 -7.57 -14.46 -19.23
N TYR A 310 -8.71 -14.24 -19.90
CA TYR A 310 -8.71 -13.88 -21.31
C TYR A 310 -7.96 -12.56 -21.57
N GLN A 311 -8.13 -11.53 -20.72
CA GLN A 311 -7.31 -10.31 -20.81
C GLN A 311 -5.82 -10.61 -20.65
N TYR A 312 -5.44 -11.41 -19.64
CA TYR A 312 -4.06 -11.85 -19.48
C TYR A 312 -3.54 -12.58 -20.73
N PHE A 313 -4.30 -13.50 -21.32
CA PHE A 313 -3.92 -14.20 -22.56
C PHE A 313 -3.85 -13.29 -23.78
N PHE A 314 -4.74 -12.30 -23.91
CA PHE A 314 -4.71 -11.35 -25.01
C PHE A 314 -3.49 -10.42 -24.93
N PHE A 315 -3.09 -10.02 -23.71
CA PHE A 315 -1.77 -9.43 -23.47
C PHE A 315 -0.65 -10.40 -23.90
N LYS A 316 -0.69 -11.67 -23.47
CA LYS A 316 0.32 -12.67 -23.85
C LYS A 316 0.41 -12.91 -25.36
N ILE A 317 -0.68 -12.82 -26.13
CA ILE A 317 -0.66 -12.79 -27.60
C ILE A 317 0.14 -11.58 -28.08
N CYS A 318 -0.27 -10.36 -27.70
CA CYS A 318 0.27 -9.13 -28.26
C CYS A 318 1.79 -8.93 -28.03
N TYR A 319 2.35 -9.42 -26.92
CA TYR A 319 3.78 -9.28 -26.60
C TYR A 319 4.63 -10.54 -26.87
N SER A 320 4.02 -11.65 -27.30
CA SER A 320 4.77 -12.86 -27.73
C SER A 320 5.29 -12.70 -29.16
N GLU A 321 6.23 -13.56 -29.57
CA GLU A 321 6.76 -13.59 -30.93
C GLU A 321 5.64 -13.74 -31.98
N GLY A 322 5.58 -12.80 -32.93
CA GLY A 322 4.49 -12.67 -33.91
C GLY A 322 3.32 -11.78 -33.49
N GLY A 323 3.27 -11.29 -32.25
CA GLY A 323 2.30 -10.30 -31.78
C GLY A 323 2.67 -8.87 -32.16
N GLU A 324 1.68 -7.98 -32.24
CA GLU A 324 1.85 -6.59 -32.71
C GLU A 324 2.79 -5.75 -31.81
N GLN A 325 2.85 -6.05 -30.51
CA GLN A 325 3.74 -5.40 -29.54
C GLN A 325 4.93 -6.30 -29.17
N TYR A 326 5.33 -7.22 -30.05
CA TYR A 326 6.53 -8.02 -29.83
C TYR A 326 7.81 -7.18 -29.85
N ASN A 327 8.46 -7.07 -28.70
CA ASN A 327 9.76 -6.42 -28.58
C ASN A 327 10.86 -7.48 -28.38
N PRO A 328 11.76 -7.72 -29.36
CA PRO A 328 12.81 -8.75 -29.24
C PRO A 328 13.87 -8.44 -28.17
N ARG A 329 13.91 -7.22 -27.61
CA ARG A 329 14.75 -6.89 -26.43
C ARG A 329 14.07 -7.22 -25.11
N TYR A 330 12.74 -7.32 -25.10
CA TYR A 330 11.91 -7.59 -23.92
C TYR A 330 10.82 -8.65 -24.27
N PRO A 331 11.20 -9.83 -24.78
CA PRO A 331 10.26 -10.77 -25.37
C PRO A 331 9.22 -11.26 -24.35
N GLY A 332 7.94 -11.16 -24.69
CA GLY A 332 6.83 -11.57 -23.83
C GLY A 332 6.50 -10.61 -22.67
N ARG A 333 7.17 -9.46 -22.53
CA ARG A 333 6.88 -8.47 -21.48
C ARG A 333 5.91 -7.40 -21.96
N SER A 334 4.79 -7.28 -21.25
CA SER A 334 3.78 -6.26 -21.50
C SER A 334 4.11 -4.92 -20.84
N PHE A 335 3.39 -3.86 -21.19
CA PHE A 335 3.48 -2.59 -20.48
C PHE A 335 3.09 -2.67 -18.99
N MET A 336 2.32 -3.69 -18.58
CA MET A 336 2.04 -3.95 -17.16
C MET A 336 3.26 -4.54 -16.45
N ASP A 337 3.99 -5.42 -17.13
CA ASP A 337 5.28 -5.91 -16.65
C ASP A 337 6.32 -4.77 -16.62
N ALA A 338 6.26 -3.83 -17.56
CA ALA A 338 7.10 -2.63 -17.58
C ALA A 338 6.92 -1.74 -16.33
N ILE A 339 5.68 -1.59 -15.85
CA ILE A 339 5.38 -0.87 -14.60
C ILE A 339 5.86 -1.68 -13.39
N TRP A 340 5.65 -2.99 -13.38
CA TRP A 340 6.15 -3.86 -12.31
C TRP A 340 7.68 -3.86 -12.21
N ASP A 341 8.38 -3.97 -13.35
CA ASP A 341 9.83 -3.90 -13.45
C ASP A 341 10.40 -2.58 -12.96
N ALA A 342 9.65 -1.48 -13.08
CA ALA A 342 10.05 -0.17 -12.57
C ALA A 342 9.91 -0.01 -11.03
N ILE A 343 8.93 -0.66 -10.39
CA ILE A 343 8.62 -0.45 -8.96
C ILE A 343 9.09 -1.58 -8.01
N LYS A 344 9.22 -2.82 -8.48
CA LYS A 344 9.44 -4.02 -7.64
C LYS A 344 10.65 -3.91 -6.70
N ASP A 345 11.74 -3.29 -7.16
CA ASP A 345 13.01 -3.23 -6.44
C ASP A 345 13.11 -2.00 -5.52
N SER A 346 12.29 -0.96 -5.74
CA SER A 346 12.23 0.22 -4.87
C SER A 346 11.30 0.06 -3.67
N GLY A 347 10.32 -0.86 -3.76
CA GLY A 347 9.24 -0.97 -2.80
C GLY A 347 8.12 0.09 -2.96
N THR A 348 8.17 0.91 -4.03
CA THR A 348 7.12 1.88 -4.37
C THR A 348 5.78 1.16 -4.55
N VAL A 349 4.71 1.68 -3.94
CA VAL A 349 3.35 1.16 -4.10
C VAL A 349 2.64 1.85 -5.28
N ASN A 350 1.82 1.13 -6.04
CA ASN A 350 1.05 1.67 -7.15
C ASN A 350 -0.45 1.44 -6.94
N VAL A 351 -1.22 2.52 -6.98
CA VAL A 351 -2.64 2.60 -6.62
C VAL A 351 -3.45 2.81 -7.90
N ARG A 352 -4.48 1.98 -8.15
CA ARG A 352 -5.19 1.90 -9.44
C ARG A 352 -6.71 1.88 -9.31
N SER A 353 -7.36 2.60 -10.22
CA SER A 353 -8.82 2.59 -10.42
C SER A 353 -9.33 1.21 -10.83
N SER A 354 -10.33 0.66 -10.13
CA SER A 354 -10.90 -0.67 -10.44
C SER A 354 -11.67 -0.72 -11.77
N GLY A 355 -12.24 0.41 -12.21
CA GLY A 355 -13.03 0.55 -13.43
C GLY A 355 -14.50 0.89 -13.19
N ASN A 356 -15.19 1.33 -14.24
CA ASN A 356 -16.49 1.99 -14.18
C ASN A 356 -17.53 1.27 -15.05
N ASN A 357 -17.71 -0.05 -14.87
CA ASN A 357 -18.59 -0.90 -15.68
C ASN A 357 -19.44 -1.91 -14.87
N ASP A 358 -19.63 -1.66 -13.57
CA ASP A 358 -20.39 -2.45 -12.58
C ASP A 358 -19.97 -3.92 -12.32
N TRP A 359 -18.92 -4.41 -12.98
CA TRP A 359 -18.50 -5.82 -12.90
C TRP A 359 -18.05 -6.25 -11.49
N SER A 360 -18.22 -7.54 -11.17
CA SER A 360 -17.81 -8.14 -9.89
C SER A 360 -16.30 -8.10 -9.61
N ASN A 361 -15.44 -7.80 -10.60
CA ASN A 361 -13.99 -7.72 -10.42
C ASN A 361 -13.38 -6.46 -11.07
N PRO A 362 -12.23 -5.97 -10.57
CA PRO A 362 -11.48 -4.91 -11.24
C PRO A 362 -10.89 -5.38 -12.56
N PHE A 363 -10.63 -4.46 -13.50
CA PHE A 363 -9.92 -4.76 -14.76
C PHE A 363 -8.63 -5.56 -14.55
N PHE A 364 -8.13 -6.26 -15.58
CA PHE A 364 -6.84 -6.97 -15.52
C PHE A 364 -5.67 -6.13 -14.95
N ARG A 365 -5.67 -4.81 -15.16
CA ARG A 365 -4.59 -3.90 -14.73
C ARG A 365 -4.50 -3.72 -13.19
N PRO A 366 -5.56 -3.32 -12.45
CA PRO A 366 -5.63 -3.42 -10.99
C PRO A 366 -5.63 -4.88 -10.47
N SER A 367 -6.17 -5.83 -11.25
CA SER A 367 -6.16 -7.26 -10.91
C SER A 367 -4.83 -7.98 -11.23
N TYR A 368 -3.78 -7.28 -11.66
CA TYR A 368 -2.50 -7.85 -12.08
C TYR A 368 -1.85 -8.80 -11.05
N PRO A 369 -1.93 -8.56 -9.72
CA PRO A 369 -1.46 -9.51 -8.71
C PRO A 369 -2.10 -10.90 -8.75
N LEU A 370 -3.27 -11.08 -9.39
CA LEU A 370 -3.88 -12.40 -9.59
C LEU A 370 -2.99 -13.31 -10.46
N PHE A 371 -2.30 -12.73 -11.45
CA PHE A 371 -1.46 -13.42 -12.43
C PHE A 371 0.04 -13.26 -12.12
N ASN A 372 0.45 -12.17 -11.47
CA ASN A 372 1.79 -11.96 -10.93
C ASN A 372 1.72 -11.69 -9.40
N PRO A 373 1.62 -12.73 -8.57
CA PRO A 373 1.36 -12.60 -7.13
C PRO A 373 2.49 -11.94 -6.34
N TRP A 374 3.70 -11.84 -6.91
CA TRP A 374 4.80 -11.09 -6.29
C TRP A 374 4.55 -9.58 -6.26
N ALA A 375 3.65 -9.07 -7.10
CA ALA A 375 3.23 -7.67 -7.11
C ALA A 375 2.19 -7.32 -6.03
N GLU A 376 1.61 -8.32 -5.34
CA GLU A 376 0.47 -8.11 -4.43
C GLU A 376 0.77 -7.08 -3.34
N ASN A 377 1.93 -7.17 -2.69
CA ASN A 377 2.33 -6.25 -1.61
C ASN A 377 2.63 -4.81 -2.06
N GLN A 378 2.71 -4.55 -3.37
CA GLN A 378 2.99 -3.23 -3.96
C GLN A 378 1.84 -2.69 -4.82
N PHE A 379 0.71 -3.40 -4.92
CA PHE A 379 -0.47 -2.94 -5.65
C PHE A 379 -1.62 -2.64 -4.69
N VAL A 380 -2.38 -1.59 -4.99
CA VAL A 380 -3.67 -1.28 -4.39
C VAL A 380 -4.69 -1.07 -5.51
N ALA A 381 -5.79 -1.80 -5.49
CA ALA A 381 -6.95 -1.55 -6.33
C ALA A 381 -7.96 -0.66 -5.58
N VAL A 382 -8.73 0.14 -6.31
CA VAL A 382 -9.62 1.14 -5.71
C VAL A 382 -11.03 1.08 -6.32
N GLY A 383 -11.95 0.50 -5.56
CA GLY A 383 -13.40 0.54 -5.78
C GLY A 383 -14.02 1.85 -5.28
N GLY A 384 -15.32 2.02 -5.51
CA GLY A 384 -15.99 3.31 -5.35
C GLY A 384 -17.22 3.35 -4.43
N VAL A 385 -17.26 4.40 -3.59
CA VAL A 385 -18.29 4.71 -2.62
C VAL A 385 -19.06 5.99 -3.00
N GLN A 386 -20.33 6.08 -2.62
CA GLN A 386 -21.16 7.29 -2.64
C GLN A 386 -21.43 7.77 -1.20
N PRO A 387 -21.61 9.09 -0.97
CA PRO A 387 -22.01 9.59 0.34
C PRO A 387 -23.46 9.21 0.68
N PRO A 388 -23.88 9.34 1.95
CA PRO A 388 -25.29 9.21 2.33
C PRO A 388 -26.18 10.23 1.63
N SER A 389 -27.45 9.88 1.41
CA SER A 389 -28.45 10.71 0.76
C SER A 389 -29.68 10.93 1.65
N ALA A 390 -30.60 11.79 1.23
CA ALA A 390 -31.88 11.99 1.92
C ALA A 390 -32.77 10.72 1.99
N THR A 391 -32.47 9.68 1.20
CA THR A 391 -33.19 8.38 1.21
C THR A 391 -32.36 7.22 1.76
N ASN A 392 -31.07 7.40 2.05
CA ASN A 392 -30.26 6.43 2.79
C ASN A 392 -29.19 7.12 3.64
N SER A 393 -29.22 6.92 4.95
CA SER A 393 -28.24 7.43 5.91
C SER A 393 -26.93 6.62 5.97
N GLU A 394 -26.77 5.57 5.17
CA GLU A 394 -25.51 4.81 5.03
C GLU A 394 -24.70 5.24 3.80
N TYR A 395 -23.37 5.07 3.87
CA TYR A 395 -22.51 5.09 2.68
C TYR A 395 -22.81 3.89 1.78
N THR A 396 -22.80 4.08 0.45
CA THR A 396 -23.28 3.07 -0.51
C THR A 396 -22.24 2.75 -1.59
N LYS A 397 -22.33 1.57 -2.23
CA LYS A 397 -21.53 1.25 -3.42
C LYS A 397 -21.98 2.20 -4.54
N GLN A 398 -21.05 2.76 -5.32
CA GLN A 398 -21.46 3.41 -6.56
C GLN A 398 -21.95 2.36 -7.55
N PHE A 399 -23.24 2.45 -7.87
CA PHE A 399 -23.87 1.76 -8.98
C PHE A 399 -23.13 2.12 -10.29
N GLY A 400 -22.75 1.12 -11.07
CA GLY A 400 -21.94 1.29 -12.27
C GLY A 400 -20.42 1.14 -12.08
N PHE A 401 -19.87 0.98 -10.86
CA PHE A 401 -18.42 0.85 -10.64
C PHE A 401 -17.99 -0.59 -10.26
N ASN A 402 -16.80 -0.98 -10.69
CA ASN A 402 -16.30 -2.35 -10.53
C ASN A 402 -16.00 -2.66 -9.05
N GLU A 403 -16.40 -3.86 -8.63
CA GLU A 403 -16.26 -4.38 -7.27
C GLU A 403 -14.87 -4.99 -7.02
N ALA A 404 -14.59 -5.32 -5.77
CA ALA A 404 -13.30 -5.83 -5.33
C ALA A 404 -12.99 -7.26 -5.82
N GLY A 405 -13.98 -8.15 -5.86
CA GLY A 405 -13.92 -9.50 -6.39
C GLY A 405 -12.72 -10.34 -5.94
N LEU A 406 -12.10 -11.01 -6.93
CA LEU A 406 -10.86 -11.78 -6.81
C LEU A 406 -9.66 -10.95 -6.32
N ALA A 407 -9.76 -9.61 -6.32
CA ALA A 407 -8.74 -8.68 -5.85
C ALA A 407 -8.97 -8.16 -4.41
N ARG A 408 -10.02 -8.60 -3.69
CA ARG A 408 -10.41 -8.11 -2.35
C ARG A 408 -9.26 -7.86 -1.37
N TRP A 409 -8.26 -8.74 -1.36
CA TRP A 409 -7.09 -8.66 -0.48
C TRP A 409 -6.19 -7.45 -0.72
N TRP A 410 -6.26 -6.81 -1.89
CA TRP A 410 -5.56 -5.59 -2.23
C TRP A 410 -6.47 -4.44 -2.68
N THR A 411 -7.78 -4.54 -2.45
CA THR A 411 -8.75 -3.49 -2.79
C THR A 411 -9.16 -2.67 -1.56
N VAL A 412 -9.23 -1.35 -1.69
CA VAL A 412 -10.01 -0.46 -0.80
C VAL A 412 -11.16 0.17 -1.59
N SER A 413 -12.19 0.63 -0.90
CA SER A 413 -13.31 1.39 -1.51
C SER A 413 -13.27 2.82 -1.00
N THR A 414 -13.17 3.81 -1.88
CA THR A 414 -13.00 5.22 -1.49
C THR A 414 -14.06 6.13 -2.12
N PRO A 415 -14.23 7.37 -1.60
CA PRO A 415 -15.07 8.40 -2.18
C PRO A 415 -14.94 8.55 -3.69
N SER A 416 -16.04 8.31 -4.42
CA SER A 416 -16.01 8.11 -5.88
C SER A 416 -17.13 8.78 -6.67
N ASN A 417 -18.20 9.23 -6.00
CA ASN A 417 -19.28 10.00 -6.63
C ASN A 417 -19.12 11.49 -6.28
N SER A 418 -19.15 12.35 -7.29
CA SER A 418 -19.18 13.81 -7.18
C SER A 418 -18.10 14.39 -6.26
N VAL A 419 -16.90 13.80 -6.30
CA VAL A 419 -15.72 14.23 -5.55
C VAL A 419 -15.33 15.64 -6.01
N ARG A 420 -15.39 16.64 -5.12
CA ARG A 420 -15.03 18.03 -5.42
C ARG A 420 -13.53 18.12 -5.71
N THR A 421 -13.13 18.67 -6.86
CA THR A 421 -11.73 18.80 -7.26
C THR A 421 -11.50 19.96 -8.26
N THR A 422 -10.24 20.25 -8.58
CA THR A 422 -9.79 21.21 -9.58
C THR A 422 -10.16 20.78 -11.01
N SER A 423 -10.32 21.75 -11.92
CA SER A 423 -10.80 21.53 -13.29
C SER A 423 -9.91 22.19 -14.33
N SER A 424 -9.68 21.53 -15.46
CA SER A 424 -8.86 22.11 -16.54
C SER A 424 -9.54 23.21 -17.36
N ALA A 425 -10.82 23.51 -17.07
CA ALA A 425 -11.61 24.49 -17.79
C ALA A 425 -11.12 25.95 -17.64
N GLY A 426 -10.30 26.23 -16.64
CA GLY A 426 -9.69 27.54 -16.39
C GLY A 426 -8.64 27.50 -15.28
N ASP A 427 -8.11 28.65 -14.90
CA ASP A 427 -7.07 28.78 -13.86
C ASP A 427 -7.61 28.74 -12.43
N THR A 428 -8.93 28.94 -12.28
CA THR A 428 -9.65 29.05 -11.01
C THR A 428 -10.93 28.20 -11.02
N ASN A 429 -10.98 27.15 -11.85
CA ASN A 429 -12.19 26.38 -12.12
C ASN A 429 -12.17 25.08 -11.31
N TYR A 430 -13.24 24.79 -10.58
CA TYR A 430 -13.39 23.56 -9.80
C TYR A 430 -14.65 22.80 -10.26
N SER A 431 -14.58 21.48 -10.31
CA SER A 431 -15.61 20.57 -10.83
C SER A 431 -15.77 19.35 -9.94
N ASN A 432 -16.90 18.64 -10.08
CA ASN A 432 -17.18 17.43 -9.29
C ASN A 432 -16.99 16.21 -10.19
N SER A 433 -16.16 15.26 -9.77
CA SER A 433 -15.75 14.10 -10.57
C SER A 433 -16.38 12.83 -10.03
N SER A 434 -16.92 11.99 -10.93
CA SER A 434 -17.45 10.67 -10.58
C SER A 434 -16.70 9.58 -11.34
N GLY A 435 -16.16 8.60 -10.62
CA GLY A 435 -15.41 7.47 -11.16
C GLY A 435 -14.63 6.73 -10.06
N THR A 436 -14.18 5.51 -10.34
CA THR A 436 -13.04 4.94 -9.59
C THR A 436 -11.76 5.75 -9.82
N SER A 437 -11.72 6.59 -10.86
CA SER A 437 -10.62 7.51 -11.13
C SER A 437 -10.36 8.53 -10.01
N PRO A 438 -11.31 9.42 -9.59
CA PRO A 438 -11.15 10.31 -8.43
C PRO A 438 -11.12 9.58 -7.08
N ALA A 439 -11.54 8.32 -7.02
CA ALA A 439 -11.39 7.46 -5.84
C ALA A 439 -9.91 7.07 -5.62
N THR A 440 -9.19 6.75 -6.69
CA THR A 440 -7.77 6.34 -6.66
C THR A 440 -6.80 7.33 -5.96
N PRO A 441 -6.87 8.67 -6.19
CA PRO A 441 -6.04 9.63 -5.48
C PRO A 441 -6.42 9.76 -4.01
N VAL A 442 -7.66 9.46 -3.58
CA VAL A 442 -8.01 9.40 -2.14
C VAL A 442 -7.18 8.31 -1.45
N GLY A 443 -7.14 7.09 -2.01
CA GLY A 443 -6.29 6.02 -1.50
C GLY A 443 -4.80 6.39 -1.48
N THR A 444 -4.31 7.04 -2.54
CA THR A 444 -2.92 7.52 -2.62
C THR A 444 -2.62 8.58 -1.56
N ALA A 445 -3.52 9.54 -1.36
CA ALA A 445 -3.34 10.63 -0.41
C ALA A 445 -3.42 10.16 1.05
N VAL A 446 -4.31 9.21 1.37
CA VAL A 446 -4.32 8.57 2.71
C VAL A 446 -2.99 7.90 2.99
N MET A 447 -2.42 7.15 2.03
CA MET A 447 -1.06 6.60 2.20
C MET A 447 0.00 7.71 2.37
N GLY A 448 -0.14 8.85 1.69
CA GLY A 448 0.72 10.03 1.87
C GLY A 448 0.67 10.60 3.29
N VAL A 449 -0.53 10.81 3.84
CA VAL A 449 -0.72 11.27 5.22
C VAL A 449 -0.14 10.25 6.22
N LEU A 450 -0.42 8.96 6.05
CA LEU A 450 0.11 7.90 6.91
C LEU A 450 1.65 7.79 6.85
N LEU A 451 2.27 7.98 5.68
CA LEU A 451 3.74 8.04 5.56
C LEU A 451 4.35 9.21 6.33
N SER A 452 3.64 10.35 6.45
CA SER A 452 4.11 11.48 7.29
C SER A 452 4.01 11.18 8.79
N ARG A 453 3.04 10.35 9.21
CA ARG A 453 2.89 9.85 10.59
C ARG A 453 3.89 8.75 10.96
N TYR A 454 4.31 7.92 10.00
CA TYR A 454 5.19 6.77 10.22
C TYR A 454 6.51 6.86 9.44
N PRO A 455 7.42 7.80 9.78
CA PRO A 455 8.69 7.95 9.07
C PRO A 455 9.55 6.68 9.10
N ASN A 456 9.41 5.85 10.15
CA ASN A 456 10.12 4.57 10.33
C ASN A 456 9.55 3.40 9.50
N MET A 457 8.42 3.55 8.80
CA MET A 457 7.83 2.53 7.92
C MET A 457 8.19 2.76 6.45
N ASP A 458 8.14 1.70 5.63
CA ASP A 458 8.12 1.80 4.17
C ASP A 458 6.68 1.86 3.59
N ALA A 459 6.55 2.12 2.29
CA ALA A 459 5.25 2.26 1.64
C ALA A 459 4.39 0.98 1.68
N LYS A 460 5.00 -0.21 1.73
CA LYS A 460 4.28 -1.50 1.82
C LYS A 460 3.79 -1.72 3.25
N GLN A 461 4.58 -1.34 4.25
CA GLN A 461 4.14 -1.33 5.65
C GLN A 461 2.99 -0.34 5.88
N VAL A 462 3.05 0.86 5.30
CA VAL A 462 1.93 1.81 5.35
C VAL A 462 0.71 1.32 4.56
N ARG A 463 0.89 0.56 3.47
CA ARG A 463 -0.21 -0.12 2.76
C ARG A 463 -0.91 -1.16 3.64
N GLU A 464 -0.15 -2.02 4.33
CA GLU A 464 -0.74 -2.98 5.29
C GLU A 464 -1.41 -2.27 6.48
N LEU A 465 -0.84 -1.17 6.96
CA LEU A 465 -1.47 -0.34 7.99
C LEU A 465 -2.81 0.24 7.48
N MET A 466 -2.80 0.91 6.32
CA MET A 466 -4.01 1.50 5.71
C MET A 466 -5.14 0.48 5.54
N PHE A 467 -4.83 -0.75 5.13
CA PHE A 467 -5.80 -1.82 5.02
C PHE A 467 -6.33 -2.30 6.37
N THR A 468 -5.45 -2.49 7.36
CA THR A 468 -5.84 -3.03 8.68
C THR A 468 -6.48 -1.99 9.59
N THR A 469 -6.32 -0.69 9.28
CA THR A 469 -7.06 0.41 9.89
C THR A 469 -8.23 0.90 9.04
N ALA A 470 -8.44 0.38 7.82
CA ALA A 470 -9.66 0.63 7.05
C ALA A 470 -10.90 0.10 7.79
N ASN A 471 -12.05 0.66 7.44
CA ASN A 471 -13.22 0.66 8.30
C ASN A 471 -14.53 0.38 7.51
N ASN A 472 -15.47 -0.32 8.17
CA ASN A 472 -16.83 -0.59 7.71
C ASN A 472 -17.92 0.11 8.56
N LYS A 473 -17.51 0.89 9.58
CA LYS A 473 -18.38 1.58 10.56
C LYS A 473 -17.73 2.91 10.92
N MET A 474 -18.16 4.01 10.29
CA MET A 474 -17.50 5.31 10.48
C MET A 474 -17.70 5.83 11.92
N SER A 475 -16.70 6.57 12.39
CA SER A 475 -16.55 7.02 13.79
C SER A 475 -17.59 8.04 14.26
N ASP A 476 -18.37 8.60 13.36
CA ASP A 476 -19.53 9.48 13.59
C ASP A 476 -20.84 8.70 13.82
N GLY A 477 -20.82 7.38 13.66
CA GLY A 477 -22.00 6.50 13.72
C GLY A 477 -22.65 6.23 12.36
N VAL A 478 -22.18 6.85 11.28
CA VAL A 478 -22.62 6.55 9.91
C VAL A 478 -22.09 5.18 9.50
N ARG A 479 -22.98 4.34 8.98
CA ARG A 479 -22.67 2.94 8.65
C ARG A 479 -22.19 2.84 7.20
N PHE A 480 -21.17 2.01 6.99
CA PHE A 480 -20.70 1.56 5.67
C PHE A 480 -21.08 0.08 5.54
N LEU A 481 -22.38 -0.19 5.52
CA LEU A 481 -22.91 -1.55 5.61
C LEU A 481 -23.84 -1.92 4.46
N GLY A 482 -24.37 -0.96 3.70
CA GLY A 482 -25.38 -1.19 2.65
C GLY A 482 -26.65 -1.88 3.16
N THR A 483 -27.02 -1.71 4.43
CA THR A 483 -28.11 -2.50 5.03
C THR A 483 -29.47 -2.16 4.43
N GLY A 484 -30.29 -3.19 4.21
CA GLY A 484 -31.61 -3.05 3.57
C GLY A 484 -31.57 -2.67 2.08
N GLN A 485 -30.40 -2.34 1.52
CA GLN A 485 -30.27 -1.99 0.11
C GLN A 485 -30.13 -3.23 -0.77
N THR A 486 -30.97 -3.30 -1.80
CA THR A 486 -30.72 -4.13 -2.97
C THR A 486 -30.22 -3.28 -4.12
N SER A 487 -29.53 -3.91 -5.05
CA SER A 487 -29.27 -3.38 -6.37
C SER A 487 -30.52 -3.43 -7.26
N PRO A 488 -30.47 -2.90 -8.50
CA PRO A 488 -31.54 -3.06 -9.47
C PRO A 488 -31.83 -4.52 -9.90
N THR A 489 -30.92 -5.48 -9.66
CA THR A 489 -31.19 -6.92 -9.87
C THR A 489 -31.86 -7.58 -8.65
N GLY A 490 -32.03 -6.85 -7.54
CA GLY A 490 -32.52 -7.39 -6.27
C GLY A 490 -31.44 -8.05 -5.39
N ALA A 491 -30.19 -8.11 -5.84
CA ALA A 491 -29.08 -8.60 -5.03
C ALA A 491 -28.79 -7.65 -3.86
N SER A 492 -28.57 -8.18 -2.65
CA SER A 492 -28.15 -7.37 -1.50
C SER A 492 -26.80 -6.72 -1.78
N ILE A 493 -26.69 -5.41 -1.56
CA ILE A 493 -25.42 -4.70 -1.72
C ILE A 493 -24.62 -4.55 -0.41
N ALA A 494 -25.09 -5.21 0.66
CA ALA A 494 -24.53 -5.08 1.99
C ALA A 494 -23.08 -5.58 2.13
N TRP A 495 -22.40 -5.13 3.18
CA TRP A 495 -21.13 -5.71 3.66
C TRP A 495 -21.40 -7.07 4.30
N THR A 496 -20.63 -8.10 3.93
CA THR A 496 -20.82 -9.50 4.32
C THR A 496 -19.66 -10.11 5.10
N ALA A 497 -18.45 -9.59 4.94
CA ALA A 497 -17.26 -10.11 5.62
C ALA A 497 -17.30 -9.88 7.16
N PRO A 498 -16.78 -10.81 7.97
CA PRO A 498 -16.48 -10.55 9.38
C PRO A 498 -15.54 -9.34 9.56
N ASP A 499 -15.65 -8.66 10.71
CA ASP A 499 -14.77 -7.53 11.02
C ASP A 499 -13.29 -7.92 10.97
N GLY A 500 -12.49 -7.08 10.31
CA GLY A 500 -11.06 -7.34 10.08
C GLY A 500 -10.76 -8.24 8.88
N LEU A 501 -11.75 -8.65 8.08
CA LEU A 501 -11.55 -9.32 6.79
C LEU A 501 -12.05 -8.43 5.63
N PRO A 502 -11.37 -8.44 4.46
CA PRO A 502 -11.86 -7.73 3.29
C PRO A 502 -13.07 -8.44 2.66
N ASP A 503 -14.06 -7.67 2.24
CA ASP A 503 -15.29 -8.12 1.61
C ASP A 503 -15.13 -8.34 0.08
N GLU A 504 -15.91 -9.26 -0.48
CA GLU A 504 -15.86 -9.58 -1.92
C GLU A 504 -16.33 -8.43 -2.82
N ARG A 505 -17.16 -7.50 -2.31
CA ARG A 505 -17.65 -6.34 -3.05
C ARG A 505 -16.84 -5.10 -2.76
N TRP A 506 -16.55 -4.86 -1.48
CA TRP A 506 -15.99 -3.61 -0.97
C TRP A 506 -14.47 -3.64 -0.70
N GLY A 507 -13.84 -4.82 -0.70
CA GLY A 507 -12.45 -4.97 -0.25
C GLY A 507 -12.30 -4.66 1.24
N TRP A 508 -11.23 -3.97 1.62
CA TRP A 508 -10.98 -3.54 3.01
C TRP A 508 -11.90 -2.42 3.52
N GLY A 509 -12.82 -1.90 2.71
CA GLY A 509 -13.68 -0.77 3.07
C GLY A 509 -13.01 0.59 2.88
N ILE A 510 -13.44 1.60 3.64
CA ILE A 510 -12.90 2.97 3.52
C ILE A 510 -11.63 3.10 4.36
N PRO A 511 -10.51 3.61 3.80
CA PRO A 511 -9.32 3.94 4.57
C PRO A 511 -9.60 5.04 5.61
N ASP A 512 -9.37 4.74 6.89
CA ASP A 512 -9.70 5.63 8.01
C ASP A 512 -8.41 6.20 8.62
N LEU A 513 -8.18 7.52 8.46
CA LEU A 513 -7.03 8.20 9.05
C LEU A 513 -7.17 8.36 10.56
N ALA A 514 -8.37 8.43 11.14
CA ALA A 514 -8.50 8.50 12.60
C ALA A 514 -7.93 7.23 13.24
N LYS A 515 -8.39 6.06 12.81
CA LYS A 515 -7.81 4.78 13.26
C LYS A 515 -6.35 4.62 12.81
N GLY A 516 -6.02 5.13 11.62
CA GLY A 516 -4.68 5.10 11.04
C GLY A 516 -3.58 5.83 11.81
N MET A 517 -3.89 6.74 12.75
CA MET A 517 -2.87 7.46 13.55
C MET A 517 -2.31 6.64 14.73
N TYR A 518 -2.92 5.49 15.06
CA TYR A 518 -2.69 4.72 16.29
C TYR A 518 -2.01 3.35 16.06
N GLY A 519 -1.36 3.15 14.91
CA GLY A 519 -0.61 1.94 14.54
C GLY A 519 -1.40 0.96 13.68
N PRO A 520 -0.81 -0.18 13.28
CA PRO A 520 -1.53 -1.22 12.54
C PRO A 520 -2.72 -1.79 13.34
N GLY A 521 -3.78 -2.24 12.66
CA GLY A 521 -4.86 -3.00 13.31
C GLY A 521 -4.63 -4.52 13.31
N GLN A 522 -3.76 -5.00 12.42
CA GLN A 522 -3.34 -6.41 12.30
C GLN A 522 -1.96 -6.47 11.64
N PHE A 523 -1.34 -7.64 11.64
CA PHE A 523 -0.19 -7.92 10.77
C PHE A 523 -0.59 -8.84 9.62
N LEU A 524 -0.38 -8.42 8.37
CA LEU A 524 -0.66 -9.24 7.17
C LEU A 524 0.59 -10.00 6.69
N SER A 525 1.77 -9.61 7.19
CA SER A 525 3.06 -10.30 7.08
C SER A 525 3.89 -10.13 8.38
N PRO A 526 5.01 -10.85 8.57
CA PRO A 526 5.90 -10.64 9.72
C PRO A 526 6.48 -9.22 9.78
N MET A 527 6.08 -8.44 10.79
CA MET A 527 6.38 -7.01 10.87
C MET A 527 7.77 -6.74 11.42
N THR A 528 8.66 -6.14 10.62
CA THR A 528 9.98 -5.69 11.07
C THR A 528 10.02 -4.17 11.21
N TYR A 529 9.88 -3.66 12.43
CA TYR A 529 9.85 -2.22 12.70
C TYR A 529 11.23 -1.67 13.07
N THR A 530 11.76 -0.78 12.23
CA THR A 530 13.16 -0.31 12.28
C THR A 530 13.21 1.15 12.72
N MET A 531 13.20 1.40 14.04
CA MET A 531 13.12 2.75 14.59
C MET A 531 14.47 3.47 14.58
N ASN A 532 14.81 4.06 13.44
CA ASN A 532 16.07 4.79 13.20
C ASN A 532 15.88 6.29 12.86
N LYS A 533 14.64 6.74 12.57
CA LYS A 533 14.34 8.15 12.25
C LYS A 533 13.63 8.86 13.40
N ALA A 534 12.48 8.35 13.83
CA ALA A 534 11.78 8.88 15.02
C ALA A 534 12.23 8.14 16.29
N PRO A 535 12.52 8.85 17.40
CA PRO A 535 13.06 8.26 18.63
C PRO A 535 12.00 7.60 19.52
N LEU A 536 10.72 7.96 19.36
CA LEU A 536 9.58 7.42 20.09
C LEU A 536 8.42 7.24 19.10
N ASP A 537 7.61 6.21 19.29
CA ASP A 537 6.35 5.96 18.59
C ASP A 537 5.41 5.16 19.51
N VAL A 538 4.10 5.30 19.29
CA VAL A 538 3.05 4.72 20.13
C VAL A 538 2.02 4.05 19.22
N TRP A 539 1.77 2.76 19.46
CA TRP A 539 0.68 2.01 18.83
C TRP A 539 -0.37 1.68 19.91
N SER A 540 -1.58 2.18 19.71
CA SER A 540 -2.70 2.06 20.64
C SER A 540 -3.90 1.31 20.06
N ASN A 541 -3.88 0.97 18.76
CA ASN A 541 -4.79 -0.01 18.19
C ASN A 541 -4.49 -1.42 18.75
N ASP A 542 -5.53 -2.21 18.93
CA ASP A 542 -5.43 -3.66 19.12
C ASP A 542 -4.86 -4.29 17.84
N ILE A 543 -3.89 -5.21 17.98
CA ILE A 543 -3.21 -5.84 16.83
C ILE A 543 -3.52 -7.33 16.80
N SER A 544 -4.30 -7.77 15.81
CA SER A 544 -4.68 -9.17 15.64
C SER A 544 -4.01 -9.86 14.44
N GLN A 545 -4.40 -11.12 14.20
CA GLN A 545 -3.95 -11.95 13.07
C GLN A 545 -5.11 -12.55 12.26
N THR A 546 -6.33 -11.99 12.36
CA THR A 546 -7.54 -12.55 11.74
C THR A 546 -7.39 -12.70 10.21
N ALA A 547 -6.94 -11.64 9.54
CA ALA A 547 -6.76 -11.57 8.10
C ALA A 547 -5.66 -12.48 7.56
N ILE A 548 -4.49 -12.51 8.20
CA ILE A 548 -3.37 -13.36 7.76
C ILE A 548 -3.72 -14.85 7.90
N LYS A 549 -4.54 -15.24 8.88
CA LYS A 549 -5.04 -16.62 9.04
C LYS A 549 -6.17 -16.97 8.08
N ALA A 550 -7.09 -16.05 7.79
CA ALA A 550 -8.07 -16.24 6.72
C ALA A 550 -7.38 -16.40 5.35
N ARG A 551 -6.38 -15.59 5.03
CA ARG A 551 -5.61 -15.72 3.78
C ARG A 551 -4.72 -16.96 3.78
N GLU A 552 -4.18 -17.39 4.93
CA GLU A 552 -3.48 -18.68 5.05
C GLU A 552 -4.38 -19.84 4.67
N LYS A 553 -5.64 -19.84 5.13
CA LYS A 553 -6.63 -20.84 4.76
C LYS A 553 -6.91 -20.82 3.26
N GLU A 554 -7.28 -19.68 2.69
CA GLU A 554 -7.59 -19.54 1.26
C GLU A 554 -6.42 -19.97 0.35
N ASP A 555 -5.19 -19.51 0.63
CA ASP A 555 -4.00 -19.86 -0.15
C ASP A 555 -3.71 -21.38 -0.06
N ARG A 556 -3.90 -22.01 1.11
CA ARG A 556 -3.73 -23.46 1.30
C ARG A 556 -4.81 -24.28 0.59
N GLU A 557 -6.06 -23.84 0.64
CA GLU A 557 -7.19 -24.48 -0.06
C GLU A 557 -7.02 -24.40 -1.58
N TRP A 558 -6.65 -23.21 -2.10
CA TRP A 558 -6.33 -23.02 -3.52
C TRP A 558 -5.18 -23.93 -3.98
N LEU A 559 -4.10 -24.00 -3.19
CA LEU A 559 -2.93 -24.85 -3.50
C LEU A 559 -3.28 -26.35 -3.47
N ALA A 560 -4.20 -26.77 -2.58
CA ALA A 560 -4.69 -28.15 -2.54
C ALA A 560 -5.60 -28.48 -3.73
N GLY A 561 -6.45 -27.53 -4.15
CA GLY A 561 -7.26 -27.64 -5.37
C GLY A 561 -6.42 -27.76 -6.63
N TYR A 562 -5.44 -26.87 -6.81
CA TYR A 562 -4.52 -26.91 -7.94
C TYR A 562 -3.70 -28.21 -8.00
N LYS A 563 -3.20 -28.71 -6.85
CA LYS A 563 -2.50 -30.00 -6.79
C LYS A 563 -3.38 -31.21 -7.15
N ARG A 564 -4.70 -31.12 -6.94
CA ARG A 564 -5.65 -32.21 -7.19
C ARG A 564 -6.19 -32.23 -8.63
N HIS A 565 -6.46 -31.05 -9.21
CA HIS A 565 -7.13 -30.92 -10.51
C HIS A 565 -6.24 -30.30 -11.61
N GLY A 566 -5.03 -29.86 -11.27
CA GLY A 566 -4.18 -29.09 -12.18
C GLY A 566 -4.88 -27.83 -12.68
N ILE A 567 -4.67 -27.48 -13.96
CA ILE A 567 -5.27 -26.28 -14.56
C ILE A 567 -6.79 -26.31 -14.69
N ALA A 568 -7.44 -27.46 -14.51
CA ALA A 568 -8.90 -27.55 -14.46
C ALA A 568 -9.48 -26.90 -13.20
N TYR A 569 -8.67 -26.64 -12.16
CA TYR A 569 -9.10 -25.94 -10.95
C TYR A 569 -9.50 -24.46 -11.22
N ALA A 570 -9.02 -23.85 -12.31
CA ALA A 570 -9.46 -22.52 -12.74
C ALA A 570 -10.80 -22.51 -13.49
N GLY A 571 -11.48 -23.66 -13.61
CA GLY A 571 -12.77 -23.78 -14.32
C GLY A 571 -12.62 -23.77 -15.84
N GLU A 572 -13.65 -23.29 -16.52
CA GLU A 572 -13.70 -23.18 -17.98
C GLU A 572 -12.79 -22.07 -18.52
N PHE A 573 -12.60 -22.03 -19.84
CA PHE A 573 -11.96 -20.91 -20.53
C PHE A 573 -13.01 -19.89 -21.02
N SER A 574 -12.57 -18.71 -21.45
CA SER A 574 -13.42 -17.75 -22.18
C SER A 574 -13.82 -18.32 -23.55
N PRO A 575 -15.01 -17.99 -24.12
CA PRO A 575 -15.39 -18.37 -25.49
C PRO A 575 -14.38 -17.98 -26.58
N ASN A 576 -13.55 -16.95 -26.35
CA ASN A 576 -12.47 -16.58 -27.27
C ASN A 576 -11.23 -17.50 -27.21
N VAL A 577 -11.26 -18.56 -26.40
CA VAL A 577 -10.30 -19.66 -26.47
C VAL A 577 -10.87 -20.76 -27.36
N LEU A 578 -10.15 -21.10 -28.44
CA LEU A 578 -10.54 -22.19 -29.34
C LEU A 578 -10.69 -23.51 -28.60
N HIS A 579 -11.62 -24.35 -29.04
CA HIS A 579 -11.76 -25.73 -28.60
C HIS A 579 -10.52 -26.58 -29.03
N PRO A 580 -10.29 -27.77 -28.45
CA PRO A 580 -9.09 -28.58 -28.73
C PRO A 580 -8.92 -29.02 -30.19
N ASP A 581 -10.00 -29.05 -30.97
CA ASP A 581 -10.02 -29.36 -32.42
C ASP A 581 -9.76 -28.12 -33.31
N GLY A 582 -9.64 -26.93 -32.71
CA GLY A 582 -9.45 -25.66 -33.41
C GLY A 582 -10.76 -24.94 -33.79
N THR A 583 -11.92 -25.48 -33.45
CA THR A 583 -13.20 -24.78 -33.64
C THR A 583 -13.38 -23.65 -32.61
N LEU A 584 -14.20 -22.65 -32.96
CA LEU A 584 -14.50 -21.50 -32.11
C LEU A 584 -15.94 -21.59 -31.59
N ASP A 585 -16.08 -21.35 -30.29
CA ASP A 585 -17.34 -21.27 -29.54
C ASP A 585 -18.34 -20.29 -30.20
N GLU A 586 -19.63 -20.63 -30.18
CA GLU A 586 -20.70 -19.78 -30.73
C GLU A 586 -20.90 -18.48 -29.95
N GLN A 587 -20.39 -18.40 -28.72
CA GLN A 587 -20.41 -17.24 -27.84
C GLN A 587 -19.13 -16.38 -27.92
N ALA A 588 -18.21 -16.64 -28.84
CA ALA A 588 -16.99 -15.84 -29.02
C ALA A 588 -17.21 -14.44 -29.64
N PHE A 589 -16.47 -13.41 -29.20
CA PHE A 589 -16.53 -12.03 -29.69
C PHE A 589 -15.35 -11.69 -30.63
N VAL A 590 -15.46 -10.54 -31.28
CA VAL A 590 -14.34 -9.81 -31.90
C VAL A 590 -14.15 -8.48 -31.17
N LEU A 591 -12.92 -8.01 -31.00
CA LEU A 591 -12.61 -6.70 -30.42
C LEU A 591 -12.81 -5.56 -31.43
N GLN A 592 -13.34 -4.42 -31.00
CA GLN A 592 -13.75 -3.32 -31.89
C GLN A 592 -12.58 -2.69 -32.66
N GLY A 593 -11.42 -2.57 -32.02
CA GLY A 593 -10.26 -1.88 -32.57
C GLY A 593 -9.41 -2.68 -33.56
N ILE A 594 -9.75 -3.94 -33.91
CA ILE A 594 -8.83 -4.82 -34.67
C ILE A 594 -9.20 -5.03 -36.14
N LEU A 595 -10.49 -5.07 -36.52
CA LEU A 595 -10.90 -5.38 -37.90
C LEU A 595 -10.37 -4.35 -38.94
N ALA A 596 -10.28 -3.08 -38.54
CA ALA A 596 -9.81 -2.00 -39.39
C ALA A 596 -8.31 -1.67 -39.22
N ASP A 597 -7.58 -2.41 -38.37
CA ASP A 597 -6.19 -2.10 -38.04
C ASP A 597 -5.23 -2.65 -39.12
N PRO A 598 -4.47 -1.80 -39.83
CA PRO A 598 -3.61 -2.25 -40.92
C PRO A 598 -2.45 -3.16 -40.49
N TYR A 599 -1.97 -3.05 -39.25
CA TYR A 599 -0.92 -3.92 -38.73
C TYR A 599 -1.48 -5.30 -38.39
N ILE A 600 -2.65 -5.37 -37.76
CA ILE A 600 -3.30 -6.64 -37.46
C ILE A 600 -3.70 -7.35 -38.76
N GLN A 601 -4.34 -6.64 -39.70
CA GLN A 601 -4.64 -7.13 -41.06
C GLN A 601 -3.42 -7.77 -41.74
N ALA A 602 -2.24 -7.16 -41.64
CA ALA A 602 -0.99 -7.69 -42.21
C ALA A 602 -0.41 -8.88 -41.42
N LEU A 603 -0.57 -8.90 -40.09
CA LEU A 603 -0.14 -10.03 -39.23
C LEU A 603 -1.02 -11.28 -39.43
N THR A 604 -2.28 -11.11 -39.83
CA THR A 604 -3.26 -12.18 -40.03
C THR A 604 -3.55 -12.52 -41.50
N ASP A 605 -2.77 -12.01 -42.45
CA ASP A 605 -2.96 -12.24 -43.91
C ASP A 605 -4.42 -11.97 -44.37
N GLY A 606 -4.99 -10.85 -43.92
CA GLY A 606 -6.37 -10.44 -44.22
C GLY A 606 -7.45 -10.94 -43.26
N HIS A 607 -7.10 -11.71 -42.22
CA HIS A 607 -8.05 -12.32 -41.26
C HIS A 607 -7.98 -11.75 -39.82
N PRO A 608 -8.17 -10.43 -39.60
CA PRO A 608 -7.99 -9.78 -38.29
C PRO A 608 -8.95 -10.30 -37.21
N GLU A 609 -10.08 -10.89 -37.59
CA GLU A 609 -11.04 -11.56 -36.71
C GLU A 609 -10.43 -12.73 -35.91
N LEU A 610 -9.27 -13.24 -36.32
CA LEU A 610 -8.55 -14.33 -35.67
C LEU A 610 -7.50 -13.85 -34.66
N TYR A 611 -7.11 -12.56 -34.67
CA TYR A 611 -6.00 -12.05 -33.86
C TYR A 611 -6.28 -12.10 -32.34
N ASP A 612 -7.53 -11.92 -31.95
CA ASP A 612 -7.97 -11.93 -30.55
C ASP A 612 -8.41 -13.32 -30.04
N LYS A 613 -8.22 -14.38 -30.85
CA LYS A 613 -8.61 -15.76 -30.56
C LYS A 613 -7.42 -16.55 -30.01
N VAL A 614 -7.55 -17.05 -28.78
CA VAL A 614 -6.49 -17.80 -28.11
C VAL A 614 -6.55 -19.27 -28.56
N ARG A 615 -5.46 -19.80 -29.10
CA ARG A 615 -5.38 -21.24 -29.44
C ARG A 615 -5.39 -22.06 -28.16
N TYR A 616 -6.17 -23.15 -28.10
CA TYR A 616 -6.32 -24.01 -26.92
C TYR A 616 -4.98 -24.34 -26.22
N LYS A 617 -3.97 -24.74 -27.02
CA LYS A 617 -2.62 -25.09 -26.54
C LYS A 617 -1.89 -23.94 -25.80
N ASP A 618 -2.13 -22.69 -26.22
CA ASP A 618 -1.48 -21.52 -25.64
C ASP A 618 -2.22 -21.05 -24.38
N ALA A 619 -3.55 -21.12 -24.37
CA ALA A 619 -4.37 -20.96 -23.17
C ALA A 619 -4.00 -21.99 -22.08
N VAL A 620 -3.89 -23.28 -22.44
CA VAL A 620 -3.42 -24.36 -21.55
C VAL A 620 -2.01 -24.06 -21.00
N LYS A 621 -1.08 -23.60 -21.85
CA LYS A 621 0.28 -23.22 -21.46
C LYS A 621 0.28 -22.04 -20.49
N TRP A 622 -0.34 -20.92 -20.86
CA TRP A 622 -0.32 -19.68 -20.09
C TRP A 622 -1.15 -19.77 -18.80
N ARG A 623 -2.23 -20.58 -18.77
CA ARG A 623 -2.92 -20.97 -17.54
C ARG A 623 -1.96 -21.68 -16.60
N LYS A 624 -1.22 -22.67 -17.11
CA LYS A 624 -0.22 -23.38 -16.29
C LYS A 624 0.86 -22.42 -15.77
N GLU A 625 1.37 -21.51 -16.59
CA GLU A 625 2.39 -20.53 -16.18
C GLU A 625 1.95 -19.67 -14.98
N TRP A 626 0.75 -19.07 -15.00
CA TRP A 626 0.30 -18.23 -13.87
C TRP A 626 -0.07 -19.06 -12.63
N MET A 627 -0.65 -20.26 -12.82
CA MET A 627 -0.98 -21.15 -11.70
C MET A 627 0.27 -21.75 -11.04
N ASP A 628 1.31 -22.10 -11.81
CA ASP A 628 2.63 -22.48 -11.30
C ASP A 628 3.24 -21.32 -10.47
N ALA A 629 3.16 -20.09 -10.97
CA ALA A 629 3.67 -18.90 -10.27
C ALA A 629 2.92 -18.65 -8.95
N ARG A 630 1.58 -18.79 -8.93
CA ARG A 630 0.77 -18.70 -7.71
C ARG A 630 1.08 -19.84 -6.72
N ALA A 631 1.24 -21.07 -7.21
CA ALA A 631 1.66 -22.19 -6.37
C ALA A 631 3.06 -21.99 -5.77
N ALA A 632 4.00 -21.41 -6.53
CA ALA A 632 5.35 -21.09 -6.06
C ALA A 632 5.36 -19.96 -5.02
N TYR A 633 4.56 -18.91 -5.20
CA TYR A 633 4.40 -17.83 -4.22
C TYR A 633 3.77 -18.31 -2.90
N ILE A 634 2.71 -19.11 -2.97
CA ILE A 634 2.09 -19.70 -1.77
C ILE A 634 3.09 -20.64 -1.07
N LYS A 635 3.82 -21.47 -1.83
CA LYS A 635 4.90 -22.31 -1.26
C LYS A 635 5.97 -21.45 -0.59
N HIS A 636 6.39 -20.33 -1.20
CA HIS A 636 7.35 -19.40 -0.60
C HIS A 636 6.83 -18.83 0.73
N LYS A 637 5.57 -18.39 0.80
CA LYS A 637 4.97 -17.90 2.05
C LYS A 637 4.93 -18.99 3.14
N ILE A 638 4.69 -20.25 2.79
CA ILE A 638 4.76 -21.39 3.71
C ILE A 638 6.22 -21.65 4.15
N ASP A 639 7.16 -21.82 3.21
CA ASP A 639 8.58 -22.11 3.44
C ASP A 639 9.30 -21.02 4.25
N LYS A 640 8.77 -19.78 4.23
CA LYS A 640 9.32 -18.61 4.92
C LYS A 640 8.48 -18.16 6.13
N HIS A 641 7.48 -18.95 6.54
CA HIS A 641 6.59 -18.67 7.66
C HIS A 641 5.87 -17.30 7.59
N LEU A 642 5.63 -16.78 6.38
CA LEU A 642 5.00 -15.47 6.13
C LEU A 642 3.48 -15.43 6.39
N TYR A 643 2.93 -16.47 7.04
CA TYR A 643 1.57 -16.48 7.60
C TYR A 643 1.58 -16.38 9.14
N THR A 644 2.75 -16.18 9.77
CA THR A 644 2.89 -16.00 11.22
C THR A 644 3.03 -14.53 11.55
N ALA A 645 1.92 -13.88 11.93
CA ALA A 645 1.93 -12.54 12.48
C ALA A 645 2.86 -12.49 13.70
N SER A 646 3.85 -11.60 13.65
CA SER A 646 4.95 -11.50 14.60
C SER A 646 5.61 -10.12 14.45
N LEU A 647 6.29 -9.64 15.51
CA LEU A 647 6.95 -8.34 15.53
C LEU A 647 8.45 -8.49 15.79
N THR A 648 9.29 -7.94 14.91
CA THR A 648 10.71 -7.71 15.19
C THR A 648 10.95 -6.21 15.36
N LYS A 649 11.13 -5.78 16.62
CA LYS A 649 11.46 -4.40 17.00
C LYS A 649 12.97 -4.24 17.00
N ARG A 650 13.48 -3.32 16.18
CA ARG A 650 14.91 -2.95 16.11
C ARG A 650 15.09 -1.45 15.90
N GLY A 651 16.34 -1.01 15.74
CA GLY A 651 16.70 0.41 15.68
C GLY A 651 16.62 1.09 17.06
N ARG A 652 17.28 2.24 17.20
CA ARG A 652 17.56 2.86 18.51
C ARG A 652 16.34 3.42 19.25
N GLY A 653 15.24 3.73 18.56
CA GLY A 653 14.04 4.33 19.16
C GLY A 653 13.23 3.40 20.05
N THR A 654 12.29 3.98 20.79
CA THR A 654 11.34 3.30 21.68
C THR A 654 9.98 3.12 21.01
N LEU A 655 9.44 1.90 21.00
CA LEU A 655 8.03 1.65 20.67
C LEU A 655 7.25 1.42 21.97
N VAL A 656 6.13 2.10 22.15
CA VAL A 656 5.13 1.82 23.21
C VAL A 656 3.91 1.15 22.58
N MET A 657 3.42 0.07 23.17
CA MET A 657 2.25 -0.68 22.71
C MET A 657 1.19 -0.74 23.82
N THR A 658 0.05 -0.08 23.59
CA THR A 658 -0.98 0.17 24.62
C THR A 658 -2.29 -0.61 24.39
N GLY A 659 -2.56 -1.07 23.18
CA GLY A 659 -3.73 -1.90 22.86
C GLY A 659 -3.53 -3.39 23.20
N ASP A 660 -4.55 -4.20 22.94
CA ASP A 660 -4.53 -5.64 23.17
C ASP A 660 -4.00 -6.42 21.95
N ASN A 661 -2.82 -7.02 22.11
CA ASN A 661 -2.09 -7.64 21.01
C ASN A 661 -2.32 -9.16 21.01
N THR A 662 -3.07 -9.64 20.02
CA THR A 662 -3.64 -11.00 19.96
C THR A 662 -3.00 -11.92 18.90
N TYR A 663 -1.93 -11.47 18.23
CA TYR A 663 -1.13 -12.34 17.35
C TYR A 663 -0.31 -13.37 18.15
N GLU A 664 -0.13 -14.56 17.57
CA GLU A 664 0.47 -15.71 18.26
C GLU A 664 1.97 -15.88 18.02
N GLY A 665 2.51 -15.31 16.94
CA GLY A 665 3.94 -15.38 16.62
C GLY A 665 4.77 -14.49 17.55
N GLY A 666 5.82 -15.07 18.12
CA GLY A 666 6.66 -14.41 19.12
C GLY A 666 7.27 -13.08 18.65
N THR A 667 7.43 -12.17 19.60
CA THR A 667 8.04 -10.85 19.41
C THR A 667 9.54 -10.90 19.70
N ARG A 668 10.34 -10.23 18.88
CA ARG A 668 11.80 -10.12 19.03
C ARG A 668 12.20 -8.66 19.24
N VAL A 669 12.99 -8.39 20.27
CA VAL A 669 13.50 -7.05 20.60
C VAL A 669 15.02 -7.01 20.37
N GLU A 670 15.44 -6.64 19.16
CA GLU A 670 16.84 -6.62 18.71
C GLU A 670 17.55 -5.28 18.97
N GLY A 671 16.82 -4.23 19.36
CA GLY A 671 17.41 -2.92 19.61
C GLY A 671 16.41 -1.83 19.95
N GLY A 672 16.88 -0.81 20.67
CA GLY A 672 16.03 0.22 21.28
C GLY A 672 15.16 -0.39 22.39
N LYS A 673 14.11 0.34 22.80
CA LYS A 673 13.15 -0.15 23.80
C LYS A 673 11.83 -0.60 23.15
N LEU A 674 11.24 -1.67 23.67
CA LEU A 674 9.84 -2.03 23.51
C LEU A 674 9.17 -1.90 24.88
N SER A 675 8.09 -1.13 24.97
CA SER A 675 7.32 -0.96 26.20
C SER A 675 5.90 -1.50 26.00
N ILE A 676 5.53 -2.54 26.75
CA ILE A 676 4.17 -3.10 26.75
C ILE A 676 3.40 -2.50 27.91
N THR A 677 2.32 -1.76 27.64
CA THR A 677 1.42 -1.22 28.67
C THR A 677 0.00 -1.81 28.58
N GLY A 678 -0.41 -2.27 27.40
CA GLY A 678 -1.61 -3.11 27.20
C GLY A 678 -1.33 -4.60 27.43
N SER A 679 -2.07 -5.48 26.74
CA SER A 679 -1.79 -6.92 26.74
C SER A 679 -1.02 -7.41 25.51
N HIS A 680 -0.33 -8.54 25.66
CA HIS A 680 0.48 -9.16 24.62
C HIS A 680 0.40 -10.70 24.68
N ALA A 681 -0.18 -11.33 23.66
CA ALA A 681 -0.55 -12.76 23.69
C ALA A 681 0.59 -13.75 23.39
N SER A 682 1.68 -13.31 22.73
CA SER A 682 2.81 -14.15 22.34
C SER A 682 4.00 -14.05 23.31
N SER A 683 5.03 -14.88 23.12
CA SER A 683 6.28 -14.81 23.89
C SER A 683 7.20 -13.71 23.36
N ILE A 684 8.11 -13.20 24.20
CA ILE A 684 9.05 -12.13 23.82
C ILE A 684 10.51 -12.57 24.04
N GLU A 685 11.33 -12.54 22.98
CA GLU A 685 12.79 -12.75 23.02
C GLU A 685 13.51 -11.38 22.98
N VAL A 686 14.36 -11.10 23.98
CA VAL A 686 15.06 -9.83 24.14
C VAL A 686 16.56 -10.03 23.87
N LYS A 687 17.00 -9.53 22.70
CA LYS A 687 18.31 -9.87 22.10
C LYS A 687 19.10 -8.61 21.72
N GLY A 688 19.68 -7.94 22.72
CA GLY A 688 20.43 -6.69 22.54
C GLY A 688 19.60 -5.40 22.57
N GLY A 689 18.26 -5.50 22.60
CA GLY A 689 17.38 -4.38 22.97
C GLY A 689 16.90 -4.43 24.42
N THR A 690 15.96 -3.54 24.76
CA THR A 690 15.32 -3.46 26.07
C THR A 690 13.82 -3.76 25.97
N LEU A 691 13.29 -4.64 26.82
CA LEU A 691 11.85 -4.82 27.04
C LEU A 691 11.46 -4.16 28.38
N GLY A 692 10.34 -3.44 28.41
CA GLY A 692 9.83 -2.81 29.62
C GLY A 692 8.32 -2.54 29.57
N GLY A 693 7.86 -1.61 30.39
CA GLY A 693 6.45 -1.23 30.50
C GLY A 693 5.73 -1.85 31.70
N THR A 694 4.41 -1.71 31.71
CA THR A 694 3.51 -1.91 32.87
C THR A 694 2.36 -2.89 32.60
N GLY A 695 2.33 -3.48 31.41
CA GLY A 695 1.24 -4.31 30.91
C GLY A 695 1.35 -5.79 31.29
N PHE A 696 0.72 -6.63 30.48
CA PHE A 696 0.69 -8.08 30.65
C PHE A 696 1.17 -8.83 29.40
N VAL A 697 2.17 -9.70 29.58
CA VAL A 697 2.65 -10.62 28.54
C VAL A 697 2.16 -12.02 28.89
N ALA A 698 1.23 -12.58 28.11
CA ALA A 698 0.53 -13.84 28.45
C ALA A 698 1.39 -15.11 28.34
N ARG A 699 2.64 -14.99 27.90
CA ARG A 699 3.59 -16.10 27.67
C ARG A 699 4.98 -15.72 28.18
N SER A 700 5.90 -16.67 28.15
CA SER A 700 7.25 -16.51 28.69
C SER A 700 8.05 -15.39 28.01
N ILE A 701 8.92 -14.76 28.79
CA ILE A 701 9.92 -13.77 28.35
C ILE A 701 11.31 -14.43 28.47
N ASP A 702 12.12 -14.39 27.41
CA ASP A 702 13.52 -14.80 27.44
C ASP A 702 14.45 -13.63 27.10
N VAL A 703 15.33 -13.30 28.04
CA VAL A 703 16.34 -12.24 27.94
C VAL A 703 17.68 -12.89 27.65
N ASP A 704 17.88 -13.33 26.40
CA ASP A 704 19.12 -13.94 25.89
C ASP A 704 20.34 -13.03 26.15
N SER A 705 20.26 -11.80 25.62
CA SER A 705 21.41 -10.88 25.54
C SER A 705 21.01 -9.39 25.56
N GLY A 706 19.76 -9.09 25.96
CA GLY A 706 19.23 -7.73 26.14
C GLY A 706 18.95 -7.36 27.59
N VAL A 707 18.04 -6.41 27.80
CA VAL A 707 17.64 -5.90 29.12
C VAL A 707 16.14 -6.07 29.35
N LEU A 708 15.76 -6.56 30.53
CA LEU A 708 14.40 -6.42 31.05
C LEU A 708 14.37 -5.26 32.05
N GLU A 709 13.57 -4.25 31.76
CA GLU A 709 13.48 -2.96 32.46
C GLU A 709 12.00 -2.67 32.77
N PRO A 710 11.40 -3.38 33.75
CA PRO A 710 9.98 -3.22 34.06
C PRO A 710 9.65 -1.80 34.51
N GLY A 711 8.40 -1.40 34.28
CA GLY A 711 7.87 -0.09 34.59
C GLY A 711 7.89 0.89 33.41
N LEU A 712 7.24 2.03 33.64
CA LEU A 712 7.17 3.18 32.76
C LEU A 712 7.18 4.44 33.63
N SER A 713 8.20 5.29 33.49
CA SER A 713 8.30 6.51 34.29
C SER A 713 7.31 7.58 33.85
N SER A 714 6.95 8.50 34.74
CA SER A 714 6.03 9.61 34.43
C SER A 714 6.48 10.47 33.24
N GLY A 715 7.80 10.59 33.01
CA GLY A 715 8.35 11.30 31.85
C GLY A 715 8.17 10.53 30.55
N GLU A 716 8.38 9.22 30.54
CA GLU A 716 8.12 8.38 29.36
C GLU A 716 6.63 8.27 29.06
N ALA A 717 5.80 8.13 30.10
CA ALA A 717 4.34 8.09 30.02
C ALA A 717 3.78 9.38 29.41
N ALA A 718 4.18 10.55 29.93
CA ALA A 718 3.81 11.85 29.37
C ALA A 718 4.33 12.05 27.94
N SER A 719 5.55 11.60 27.63
CA SER A 719 6.10 11.67 26.28
C SER A 719 5.29 10.83 25.30
N ALA A 720 4.90 9.61 25.68
CA ALA A 720 4.05 8.75 24.86
C ALA A 720 2.65 9.35 24.67
N ALA A 721 2.00 9.78 25.76
CA ALA A 721 0.67 10.41 25.72
C ALA A 721 0.65 11.68 24.85
N SER A 722 1.76 12.43 24.78
CA SER A 722 1.86 13.64 23.93
C SER A 722 1.88 13.38 22.42
N LEU A 723 2.17 12.14 21.97
CA LEU A 723 2.23 11.80 20.54
C LEU A 723 0.88 11.35 19.94
N THR A 724 -0.01 10.83 20.77
CA THR A 724 -1.29 10.21 20.36
C THR A 724 -2.50 10.77 21.09
N PHE A 725 -2.30 11.50 22.19
CA PHE A 725 -3.35 11.92 23.14
C PHE A 725 -4.16 10.77 23.73
N THR A 726 -3.59 9.56 23.75
CA THR A 726 -4.10 8.42 24.51
C THR A 726 -3.65 8.49 25.96
N ASP A 727 -4.51 8.08 26.89
CA ASP A 727 -4.14 7.99 28.31
C ASP A 727 -3.15 6.82 28.50
N ILE A 728 -2.00 7.14 29.07
CA ILE A 728 -0.90 6.20 29.32
C ILE A 728 -0.40 6.47 30.73
N GLY A 729 -0.89 5.68 31.69
CA GLY A 729 -0.48 5.79 33.08
C GLY A 729 0.97 5.32 33.30
N PRO A 730 1.80 6.05 34.07
CA PRO A 730 3.06 5.51 34.57
C PRO A 730 2.81 4.37 35.57
N GLY A 731 3.83 3.57 35.83
CA GLY A 731 3.71 2.49 36.79
C GLY A 731 4.96 1.63 36.88
N ASN A 732 4.92 0.66 37.79
CA ASN A 732 6.13 -0.03 38.25
C ASN A 732 6.18 -1.53 37.94
N VAL A 733 5.09 -2.14 37.46
CA VAL A 733 4.95 -3.60 37.47
C VAL A 733 4.68 -4.14 36.08
N LEU A 734 5.58 -4.97 35.55
CA LEU A 734 5.31 -5.78 34.36
C LEU A 734 4.81 -7.17 34.79
N LYS A 735 3.70 -7.63 34.22
CA LYS A 735 3.10 -8.94 34.52
C LYS A 735 3.36 -9.95 33.40
N VAL A 736 3.55 -11.22 33.75
CA VAL A 736 3.94 -12.29 32.81
C VAL A 736 3.18 -13.59 33.15
N GLY A 737 2.36 -14.09 32.23
CA GLY A 737 1.58 -15.34 32.37
C GLY A 737 2.39 -16.63 32.12
N GLY A 738 3.70 -16.51 31.91
CA GLY A 738 4.63 -17.62 31.73
C GLY A 738 5.94 -17.36 32.47
N ASP A 739 6.98 -18.12 32.11
CA ASP A 739 8.29 -18.04 32.74
C ASP A 739 9.03 -16.75 32.39
N VAL A 740 9.93 -16.29 33.27
CA VAL A 740 10.85 -15.20 32.99
C VAL A 740 12.28 -15.71 33.10
N THR A 741 12.94 -15.85 31.95
CA THR A 741 14.34 -16.27 31.85
C THR A 741 15.23 -15.04 31.65
N VAL A 742 16.20 -14.85 32.55
CA VAL A 742 17.28 -13.88 32.40
C VAL A 742 18.58 -14.66 32.19
N SER A 743 18.85 -14.96 30.92
CA SER A 743 20.00 -15.74 30.47
C SER A 743 21.34 -15.04 30.77
N ARG A 744 22.46 -15.78 30.70
CA ARG A 744 23.76 -15.32 31.21
C ARG A 744 24.31 -14.03 30.59
N ALA A 745 23.89 -13.67 29.37
CA ALA A 745 24.26 -12.40 28.73
C ALA A 745 23.18 -11.32 28.85
N GLY A 746 22.00 -11.65 29.39
CA GLY A 746 20.90 -10.73 29.66
C GLY A 746 21.03 -10.01 31.00
N ARG A 747 20.16 -9.02 31.20
CA ARG A 747 20.12 -8.14 32.38
C ARG A 747 18.70 -7.95 32.89
N LEU A 748 18.53 -7.82 34.20
CA LEU A 748 17.37 -7.17 34.81
C LEU A 748 17.80 -5.79 35.34
N ALA A 749 17.11 -4.73 34.93
CA ALA A 749 17.33 -3.36 35.38
C ALA A 749 16.14 -2.88 36.23
N ILE A 750 16.39 -2.57 37.51
CA ILE A 750 15.34 -2.13 38.45
C ILE A 750 15.60 -0.68 38.88
N THR A 751 14.56 0.16 38.79
CA THR A 751 14.54 1.50 39.38
C THR A 751 13.96 1.44 40.78
N ILE A 752 14.59 2.11 41.74
CA ILE A 752 14.16 2.21 43.14
C ILE A 752 14.08 3.70 43.53
N SER A 753 12.85 4.21 43.56
CA SER A 753 12.49 5.61 43.87
C SER A 753 12.03 5.81 45.32
N GLY A 754 11.82 4.75 46.09
CA GLY A 754 11.50 4.80 47.52
C GLY A 754 11.29 3.43 48.14
N ASP A 755 11.06 3.37 49.45
CA ASP A 755 10.87 2.11 50.19
C ASP A 755 9.64 1.28 49.70
N HIS A 756 8.69 1.93 49.04
CA HIS A 756 7.50 1.31 48.43
C HIS A 756 7.28 1.71 46.96
N ASP A 757 8.24 2.42 46.35
CA ASP A 757 8.19 2.90 44.97
C ASP A 757 9.40 2.37 44.21
N TYR A 758 9.24 1.23 43.54
CA TYR A 758 10.29 0.54 42.82
C TYR A 758 9.69 -0.37 41.74
N THR A 759 10.43 -0.58 40.66
CA THR A 759 9.96 -1.41 39.55
C THR A 759 10.12 -2.92 39.85
N SER A 760 9.25 -3.76 39.30
CA SER A 760 9.28 -5.21 39.53
C SER A 760 8.61 -6.03 38.42
N VAL A 761 8.99 -7.32 38.34
CA VAL A 761 8.38 -8.30 37.43
C VAL A 761 7.51 -9.27 38.23
N ARG A 762 6.31 -9.60 37.72
CA ARG A 762 5.39 -10.58 38.32
C ARG A 762 5.09 -11.68 37.32
N ALA A 763 5.77 -12.82 37.48
CA ALA A 763 5.51 -14.03 36.72
C ALA A 763 4.43 -14.88 37.40
N GLU A 764 3.66 -15.61 36.59
CA GLU A 764 2.85 -16.75 37.02
C GLU A 764 3.63 -18.08 36.84
N GLY A 765 4.66 -18.10 35.98
CA GLY A 765 5.58 -19.22 35.80
C GLY A 765 6.88 -19.10 36.61
N ASP A 766 7.91 -19.82 36.18
CA ASP A 766 9.22 -19.86 36.83
C ASP A 766 10.08 -18.61 36.59
N LEU A 767 10.90 -18.24 37.57
CA LEU A 767 12.01 -17.31 37.40
C LEU A 767 13.32 -18.09 37.17
N VAL A 768 13.92 -17.96 35.98
CA VAL A 768 15.17 -18.66 35.61
C VAL A 768 16.30 -17.64 35.47
N LEU A 769 17.25 -17.65 36.40
CA LEU A 769 18.19 -16.54 36.60
C LEU A 769 19.65 -16.98 36.42
N GLY A 770 20.37 -16.28 35.53
CA GLY A 770 21.82 -16.40 35.36
C GLY A 770 22.55 -15.15 34.84
N GLY A 771 21.82 -14.14 34.34
CA GLY A 771 22.36 -12.84 33.88
C GLY A 771 22.66 -11.84 35.00
N GLU A 772 22.85 -10.57 34.66
CA GLU A 772 23.21 -9.50 35.61
C GLU A 772 21.97 -8.79 36.21
N LEU A 773 22.15 -8.16 37.38
CA LEU A 773 21.15 -7.33 38.06
C LEU A 773 21.70 -5.91 38.23
N ASP A 774 21.13 -4.97 37.49
CA ASP A 774 21.45 -3.55 37.51
C ASP A 774 20.41 -2.78 38.36
N LEU A 775 20.86 -1.91 39.27
CA LEU A 775 20.01 -1.17 40.21
C LEU A 775 20.23 0.34 40.13
N ASP A 776 19.20 1.09 39.73
CA ASP A 776 19.18 2.55 39.79
C ASP A 776 18.42 3.00 41.05
N VAL A 777 19.14 3.49 42.06
CA VAL A 777 18.58 3.89 43.36
C VAL A 777 18.56 5.41 43.45
N ARG A 778 17.38 5.99 43.29
CA ARG A 778 17.15 7.44 43.17
C ARG A 778 16.85 8.13 44.50
N ALA A 779 16.40 7.37 45.50
CA ALA A 779 16.06 7.89 46.82
C ALA A 779 16.90 7.29 47.96
N ARG A 780 16.77 7.89 49.15
CA ARG A 780 17.28 7.29 50.40
C ARG A 780 16.29 6.26 50.91
N LEU A 781 16.77 5.05 51.20
CA LEU A 781 15.97 3.93 51.66
C LEU A 781 16.19 3.64 53.14
N THR A 782 15.17 3.11 53.80
CA THR A 782 15.17 2.77 55.22
C THR A 782 15.86 1.42 55.46
N PRO A 783 16.88 1.34 56.34
CA PRO A 783 17.46 0.06 56.74
C PRO A 783 16.41 -0.87 57.36
N GLY A 784 16.27 -2.06 56.81
CA GLY A 784 15.20 -3.01 57.13
C GLY A 784 14.15 -3.18 56.03
N THR A 785 13.99 -2.22 55.11
CA THR A 785 13.08 -2.35 53.97
C THR A 785 13.40 -3.58 53.12
N VAL A 786 12.36 -4.29 52.68
CA VAL A 786 12.45 -5.42 51.76
C VAL A 786 11.74 -5.07 50.45
N LEU A 787 12.48 -5.11 49.34
CA LEU A 787 11.96 -4.84 48.00
C LEU A 787 11.83 -6.17 47.25
N THR A 788 10.63 -6.60 46.88
CA THR A 788 10.42 -7.81 46.07
C THR A 788 10.48 -7.45 44.59
N ILE A 789 11.68 -7.49 44.02
CA ILE A 789 11.95 -7.03 42.63
C ILE A 789 11.46 -8.01 41.57
N MET A 790 11.32 -9.30 41.91
CA MET A 790 10.62 -10.29 41.09
C MET A 790 9.82 -11.25 41.98
N SER A 791 8.73 -11.80 41.46
CA SER A 791 8.04 -12.97 42.02
C SER A 791 7.58 -13.90 40.90
N GLY A 792 7.58 -15.22 41.15
CA GLY A 792 7.05 -16.28 40.28
C GLY A 792 6.71 -17.53 41.10
N ASP A 793 6.37 -18.66 40.47
CA ASP A 793 6.05 -19.92 41.18
C ASP A 793 7.30 -20.51 41.87
N SER A 794 8.44 -20.54 41.16
CA SER A 794 9.72 -20.94 41.73
C SER A 794 10.88 -20.08 41.20
N VAL A 795 12.04 -20.17 41.87
CA VAL A 795 13.28 -19.51 41.43
C VAL A 795 14.37 -20.54 41.18
N LYS A 796 14.91 -20.54 39.95
CA LYS A 796 15.92 -21.48 39.45
C LYS A 796 17.18 -20.70 39.11
N GLY A 797 18.27 -20.98 39.83
CA GLY A 797 19.53 -20.23 39.69
C GLY A 797 19.58 -18.97 40.55
N HIS A 798 20.40 -18.00 40.15
CA HIS A 798 20.57 -16.70 40.81
C HIS A 798 21.29 -15.73 39.85
N PHE A 799 21.18 -14.41 40.07
CA PHE A 799 21.92 -13.44 39.26
C PHE A 799 23.45 -13.62 39.37
N HIS A 800 24.16 -13.25 38.32
CA HIS A 800 25.60 -13.45 38.19
C HIS A 800 26.37 -12.83 39.37
N SER A 801 27.28 -13.60 39.96
CA SER A 801 28.04 -13.24 41.18
C SER A 801 27.22 -12.85 42.42
N LEU A 802 25.89 -13.01 42.40
CA LEU A 802 24.95 -12.68 43.47
C LEU A 802 24.21 -13.93 44.01
N PRO A 803 24.90 -14.90 44.66
CA PRO A 803 24.24 -16.03 45.30
C PRO A 803 23.38 -15.60 46.51
N GLU A 804 22.52 -16.50 46.99
CA GLU A 804 21.71 -16.36 48.21
C GLU A 804 22.49 -15.68 49.38
N ARG A 805 21.87 -14.67 50.00
CA ARG A 805 22.44 -13.81 51.08
C ARG A 805 23.64 -12.96 50.71
N ARG A 806 24.07 -12.89 49.44
CA ARG A 806 25.13 -11.96 49.01
C ARG A 806 24.72 -10.51 49.30
N VAL A 807 25.67 -9.71 49.75
CA VAL A 807 25.52 -8.25 49.86
C VAL A 807 26.09 -7.60 48.60
N LEU A 808 25.32 -6.67 48.00
CA LEU A 808 25.73 -5.79 46.91
C LEU A 808 25.60 -4.32 47.32
N ASN A 809 26.36 -3.45 46.65
CA ASN A 809 26.39 -2.01 46.90
C ASN A 809 25.89 -1.27 45.65
N ALA A 810 24.76 -0.59 45.75
CA ALA A 810 24.18 0.22 44.67
C ALA A 810 23.63 1.53 45.24
N GLY A 811 23.85 2.65 44.54
CA GLY A 811 23.37 3.98 44.96
C GLY A 811 23.64 4.35 46.43
N ARG A 812 24.83 4.03 46.95
CA ARG A 812 25.24 4.22 48.37
C ARG A 812 24.38 3.44 49.40
N HIS A 813 23.71 2.36 48.99
CA HIS A 813 23.01 1.43 49.87
C HIS A 813 23.59 0.02 49.76
N LEU A 814 23.73 -0.66 50.89
CA LEU A 814 24.07 -2.08 50.95
C LEU A 814 22.78 -2.89 50.98
N PHE A 815 22.51 -3.67 49.93
CA PHE A 815 21.38 -4.60 49.84
C PHE A 815 21.86 -6.03 50.06
N ARG A 816 21.03 -6.87 50.71
CA ARG A 816 21.23 -8.32 50.80
C ARG A 816 20.16 -9.01 49.95
N VAL A 817 20.58 -9.82 48.99
CA VAL A 817 19.67 -10.58 48.12
C VAL A 817 19.17 -11.87 48.78
N SER A 818 17.95 -12.28 48.47
CA SER A 818 17.37 -13.57 48.84
C SER A 818 16.51 -14.12 47.71
N TYR A 819 16.61 -15.43 47.43
CA TYR A 819 15.86 -16.14 46.38
C TYR A 819 15.01 -17.24 47.01
N ARG A 820 13.80 -16.92 47.48
CA ARG A 820 13.00 -17.79 48.36
C ARG A 820 11.50 -17.67 48.11
N HIS A 821 10.80 -18.81 48.16
CA HIS A 821 9.34 -18.87 48.05
C HIS A 821 8.78 -18.21 46.76
N GLY A 822 9.49 -18.37 45.63
CA GLY A 822 9.13 -17.72 44.37
C GLY A 822 9.65 -16.27 44.22
N ASP A 823 10.01 -15.61 45.32
CA ASP A 823 10.45 -14.22 45.32
C ASP A 823 11.97 -14.04 45.16
N VAL A 824 12.34 -12.99 44.42
CA VAL A 824 13.66 -12.34 44.52
C VAL A 824 13.51 -11.05 45.32
N THR A 825 14.12 -11.01 46.49
CA THR A 825 14.03 -9.85 47.40
C THR A 825 15.38 -9.20 47.70
N LEU A 826 15.36 -7.89 47.90
CA LEU A 826 16.49 -7.08 48.36
C LEU A 826 16.17 -6.48 49.73
N THR A 827 16.85 -6.92 50.79
CA THR A 827 16.78 -6.25 52.09
C THR A 827 17.81 -5.12 52.16
N VAL A 828 17.39 -3.89 52.48
CA VAL A 828 18.30 -2.78 52.77
C VAL A 828 19.01 -3.05 54.10
N VAL A 829 20.30 -3.36 54.07
CA VAL A 829 21.12 -3.65 55.26
C VAL A 829 21.62 -2.36 55.90
N ARG A 830 22.10 -1.40 55.09
CA ARG A 830 22.67 -0.14 55.58
C ARG A 830 22.74 0.93 54.48
N THR A 831 22.29 2.14 54.82
CA THR A 831 22.60 3.37 54.07
C THR A 831 24.04 3.83 54.37
N LEU A 832 24.82 4.13 53.34
CA LEU A 832 26.16 4.71 53.47
C LEU A 832 26.09 6.25 53.53
N PRO A 833 27.12 6.95 54.08
CA PRO A 833 27.12 8.41 54.16
C PRO A 833 26.92 9.09 52.80
N GLY A 834 26.11 10.15 52.77
CA GLY A 834 25.82 10.92 51.55
C GLY A 834 24.85 10.27 50.57
N ALA A 835 24.06 9.26 50.97
CA ALA A 835 22.92 8.82 50.17
C ALA A 835 21.76 9.85 50.26
N GLY A 836 21.18 10.24 49.11
CA GLY A 836 20.01 11.11 49.05
C GLY A 836 20.27 12.63 49.04
N SER A 837 21.53 13.08 48.91
CA SER A 837 21.83 14.48 48.53
C SER A 837 21.76 14.58 47.00
N GLY A 838 20.70 15.19 46.47
CA GLY A 838 20.32 15.11 45.07
C GLY A 838 21.22 15.86 44.07
N ARG A 839 20.94 15.62 42.78
CA ARG A 839 20.97 16.66 41.77
C ARG A 839 19.53 17.12 41.58
N ASP A 840 19.26 18.35 41.99
CA ASP A 840 18.19 19.16 41.40
C ASP A 840 18.73 19.81 40.10
#